data_AF-A0A923LGW9-F1
#
_entry.id   AF-A0A923LGW9-F1
#
_cell.length_a   1.000
_cell.length_b   1.000
_cell.length_c   1.000
_cell.angle_alpha   90.00
_cell.angle_beta   90.00
_cell.angle_gamma   90.00
#
_symmetry.space_group_name_H-M   'P 1'
#
loop_
_entity.id
_entity.type
_entity.pdbx_description
1 polymer ?
#
loop_
_entity_poly.entity_id
_entity_poly.type
_entity_poly.pdbx_seq_one_letter_code
_entity_poly.pdbx_strand_id
1 'polypeptide(L)'
;MDNMEILEFKMVPVSERYYNEDTSWGVFNFTTKDKIPEYLEYKDPLDDKAVTQKMSTIAGKMQQLYVGSEYLVKARCEYNEKFHQYQYVPISIIAIIPQSQEEQKLFLKSLVSSESIADNILYEYPNVIEDVMNGGLIDLEYDKIRGVGKKTWDKIRESIIKNYIISDIITLLQPMGVTFNMIKRLLDAEPNPSLLKQKLKENPYIMVKAIKGLGFKRIDDMALKIKPDLRVSNHRLTAFIMFYLKECGESGGHTWVYINNLKNAISDTIPECYNLLDDLLEHNTFLYIEEDKVGSKEYRHIEEKIFNILVSKQNLDNHIVVIEDDNKVDEYIKEAEKEQGFQYTEEQKNVITQSIQSNLIIISGKAGTGKSSISRGILKVYQGFNYRISTCALSAKAAQRITEATGFASSTIHRLLGSQGLNEFTYNFQNPLPTDVLLIDEGSMINAGLFLSLLEAVNDTTRIIICGDHMQLPPIGYGNVFSDIIHRSEFNSYQLTKPMRQAELSGILSDANLIRDGISPLSEPSLKIIRGKLKDMYYMFRDNREALQNIAIQTFLKSIETEDIGEVVIITPRKQNCINSSIELNKIIQEKLLGSESKFISYGETVFKLGAKVMQITNNYEKNIFNGEIGYITYIGEKNEEKKKVKYCEVEYNDLAVSFDRKKIVEYKMNELSEIELAYAMTCHKCVTEDTMLFSTNGIIELNELNNNAGKYESKILNDDVPYVYNGYELEKPKAFYNAGISECLIISSQRGYSLTATPDHKINVLGKDGYIIPKYAKDITNDDYVVIIKNSNIYGDKISLPDNWKVDLSTLDIRTSIYEIPTYLTKEFARFLGYMVADGVVSNHGIKYGKNHKNVVLDFNNVIYQIFGYKAKEPRNVLPGGTMGGMYLSEISSKHIKAFCENIDGIQPNNKFVPHVIMSAPKEIQIEFLRGVFEDGSVCVKNNKFEHISFTSACEKLVNQIQMLLLNMGIISTKLKRSTCCPNGTNAISYNLFLYGTDCDKFIKTIGFISNEKEKKSYKYYEQTGKTSSNYAIPYIKNIIEKIVKDYNIPRNKISYKIMRKDRRNISYASLKLFLQFCNENNIYNNDVKYLDYLYHNTSIQKVKDIHTTIAQTYCIEMPKTHQFVQNGFSAWNCQGSGFRTVIGIIDKQHYTLLDNCMLYTLLTRAKTRCLLLAEPQAFMRCIRTNHNTSRQTWMSLPDSIKENQV
;
A
#
# COMPACT_ATOMS: atom_id res chain seq x y z
N MET A 1 0.39 29.74 -32.71
CA MET A 1 0.35 28.34 -32.23
C MET A 1 -1.11 27.94 -32.28
N ASP A 2 -1.41 27.09 -33.24
CA ASP A 2 -2.46 27.44 -34.19
C ASP A 2 -3.71 26.57 -34.01
N ASN A 3 -4.81 26.98 -34.65
CA ASN A 3 -6.08 26.25 -34.57
C ASN A 3 -5.95 24.86 -35.22
N MET A 4 -5.64 23.85 -34.41
CA MET A 4 -5.71 22.44 -34.80
C MET A 4 -7.14 21.92 -34.67
N GLU A 5 -7.67 21.41 -35.77
CA GLU A 5 -9.04 20.92 -35.90
C GLU A 5 -9.28 19.64 -35.09
N ILE A 6 -10.51 19.47 -34.56
CA ILE A 6 -10.96 18.30 -33.77
C ILE A 6 -11.90 17.44 -34.65
N LEU A 7 -11.77 16.10 -34.63
CA LEU A 7 -12.24 15.21 -35.71
C LEU A 7 -12.93 13.87 -35.27
N GLU A 8 -13.76 13.23 -36.14
CA GLU A 8 -14.57 11.98 -35.95
C GLU A 8 -14.94 11.21 -37.30
N PHE A 9 -14.78 9.85 -37.42
CA PHE A 9 -14.95 8.96 -38.65
C PHE A 9 -15.08 7.33 -38.45
N LYS A 10 -14.65 6.20 -39.14
CA LYS A 10 -14.67 4.73 -38.57
C LYS A 10 -13.35 3.90 -38.27
N MET A 11 -13.16 3.27 -37.08
CA MET A 11 -11.96 2.50 -36.57
C MET A 11 -12.26 1.17 -35.81
N VAL A 12 -11.57 0.07 -35.39
CA VAL A 12 -10.39 -0.92 -35.41
C VAL A 12 -8.83 -0.80 -35.46
N PRO A 13 -8.12 -1.01 -34.34
CA PRO A 13 -6.31 -1.11 -34.45
C PRO A 13 -5.71 -2.43 -35.18
N VAL A 14 -4.49 -2.41 -35.81
CA VAL A 14 -3.59 -3.49 -36.45
C VAL A 14 -2.16 -3.86 -35.86
N SER A 15 -1.29 -2.94 -35.39
CA SER A 15 0.18 -2.98 -35.06
C SER A 15 0.79 -2.57 -33.66
N GLU A 16 1.05 -3.43 -32.66
CA GLU A 16 1.54 -3.04 -31.31
C GLU A 16 3.06 -2.81 -31.29
N ARG A 17 3.57 -2.26 -30.18
CA ARG A 17 4.84 -1.51 -30.07
C ARG A 17 5.25 -1.00 -28.66
N TYR A 18 4.48 -0.90 -27.54
CA TYR A 18 4.89 -0.19 -26.26
C TYR A 18 3.94 -0.18 -24.96
N TYR A 19 2.83 -0.91 -24.71
CA TYR A 19 1.72 -0.40 -23.80
C TYR A 19 1.63 -0.50 -22.21
N ASN A 20 2.14 0.47 -21.42
CA ASN A 20 2.13 0.80 -19.94
C ASN A 20 0.81 0.95 -19.07
N GLU A 21 0.29 0.04 -18.23
CA GLU A 21 -0.92 0.15 -17.35
C GLU A 21 -1.09 1.26 -16.34
N ASP A 22 -0.02 1.89 -15.90
CA ASP A 22 -0.15 2.75 -14.72
C ASP A 22 -0.18 4.23 -15.16
N THR A 23 0.70 4.68 -16.07
CA THR A 23 0.80 6.13 -16.36
C THR A 23 -0.23 6.69 -17.33
N SER A 24 -0.89 5.87 -18.15
CA SER A 24 -1.85 6.33 -19.18
C SER A 24 -1.20 7.11 -20.37
N TRP A 25 -0.89 6.44 -21.52
CA TRP A 25 -0.15 6.90 -22.75
C TRP A 25 -0.43 6.09 -24.08
N GLY A 26 0.12 6.41 -25.30
CA GLY A 26 -0.03 5.65 -26.61
C GLY A 26 1.06 5.76 -27.74
N VAL A 27 1.77 4.66 -28.25
CA VAL A 27 2.64 4.17 -29.47
C VAL A 27 2.10 3.13 -30.66
N PHE A 28 0.82 2.93 -31.12
CA PHE A 28 0.16 2.02 -32.19
C PHE A 28 -0.44 2.69 -33.54
N ASN A 29 -0.27 2.38 -34.87
CA ASN A 29 -0.59 3.28 -36.11
C ASN A 29 -1.73 3.06 -37.30
N PHE A 30 -2.94 3.77 -37.41
CA PHE A 30 -4.40 3.64 -38.03
C PHE A 30 -4.43 3.30 -39.55
N THR A 31 -5.54 3.46 -40.30
CA THR A 31 -5.92 2.73 -41.52
C THR A 31 -7.17 3.26 -42.36
N THR A 32 -8.20 2.53 -42.92
CA THR A 32 -9.57 2.67 -43.63
C THR A 32 -9.99 3.57 -44.82
N LYS A 33 -11.20 4.15 -44.76
CA LYS A 33 -12.15 4.48 -45.83
C LYS A 33 -12.73 5.90 -45.70
N ASP A 34 -12.45 6.62 -44.61
CA ASP A 34 -12.87 8.01 -44.37
C ASP A 34 -11.81 9.06 -44.65
N LYS A 35 -12.23 10.30 -44.89
CA LYS A 35 -11.36 11.41 -45.32
C LYS A 35 -10.81 12.23 -44.15
N ILE A 36 -9.52 12.07 -43.82
CA ILE A 36 -8.88 12.78 -42.69
C ILE A 36 -7.36 12.97 -42.94
N PRO A 37 -6.74 14.07 -42.46
CA PRO A 37 -5.51 14.67 -43.00
C PRO A 37 -4.33 13.78 -43.41
N GLU A 38 -3.39 13.46 -42.51
CA GLU A 38 -2.02 13.01 -42.84
C GLU A 38 -1.71 11.50 -42.80
N TYR A 39 -1.56 10.84 -43.96
CA TYR A 39 -1.61 9.36 -44.06
C TYR A 39 -0.58 8.69 -44.99
N LEU A 40 -0.38 7.39 -44.74
CA LEU A 40 0.22 6.38 -45.60
C LEU A 40 -0.88 5.59 -46.33
N GLU A 41 -0.62 4.96 -47.46
CA GLU A 41 -1.48 3.90 -48.00
C GLU A 41 -0.95 2.54 -47.57
N TYR A 42 -1.83 1.63 -47.15
CA TYR A 42 -1.46 0.26 -46.79
C TYR A 42 -2.29 -0.73 -47.60
N LYS A 43 -1.61 -1.47 -48.48
CA LYS A 43 -2.14 -2.74 -48.94
C LYS A 43 -1.81 -3.81 -47.90
N ASP A 44 -2.88 -4.44 -47.47
CA ASP A 44 -2.92 -5.69 -46.73
C ASP A 44 -1.97 -6.73 -47.32
N PRO A 45 -0.98 -7.23 -46.56
CA PRO A 45 -0.08 -8.25 -47.04
C PRO A 45 -0.71 -9.65 -47.02
N LEU A 46 -2.04 -9.73 -47.07
CA LEU A 46 -2.83 -10.58 -47.96
C LEU A 46 -4.14 -9.82 -48.38
N ASP A 47 -4.12 -8.96 -49.43
CA ASP A 47 -5.28 -8.57 -50.29
C ASP A 47 -5.25 -8.64 -51.85
N ASP A 48 -5.59 -9.80 -52.47
CA ASP A 48 -5.80 -9.93 -53.94
C ASP A 48 -7.10 -9.30 -54.46
N LYS A 49 -8.00 -8.79 -53.62
CA LYS A 49 -9.39 -8.51 -54.05
C LYS A 49 -10.00 -7.16 -53.67
N ALA A 50 -9.56 -6.50 -52.61
CA ALA A 50 -10.28 -5.42 -51.97
C ALA A 50 -9.52 -4.09 -52.10
N VAL A 51 -9.47 -3.30 -51.04
CA VAL A 51 -9.48 -1.83 -51.14
C VAL A 51 -8.27 -1.24 -50.45
N THR A 52 -7.57 -0.32 -51.11
CA THR A 52 -6.50 0.45 -50.45
C THR A 52 -7.07 1.26 -49.31
N GLN A 53 -6.56 1.00 -48.12
CA GLN A 53 -6.97 1.63 -46.86
C GLN A 53 -5.71 2.10 -46.15
N LYS A 54 -5.79 3.17 -45.35
CA LYS A 54 -4.61 4.02 -45.10
C LYS A 54 -3.62 3.43 -44.04
N MET A 55 -2.66 4.22 -43.55
CA MET A 55 -1.81 4.04 -42.34
C MET A 55 -1.22 5.39 -41.88
N SER A 56 -0.49 5.52 -40.75
CA SER A 56 -0.10 6.78 -39.99
C SER A 56 -0.49 6.70 -38.47
N THR A 57 -0.71 7.78 -37.71
CA THR A 57 -0.52 7.75 -36.23
C THR A 57 -1.44 8.73 -35.41
N ILE A 58 -1.56 8.60 -34.07
CA ILE A 58 -2.00 9.45 -32.91
C ILE A 58 -1.10 9.29 -31.63
N ALA A 59 -1.39 9.83 -30.43
CA ALA A 59 -0.80 9.50 -29.09
C ALA A 59 -1.61 10.16 -27.93
N GLY A 60 -1.68 9.68 -26.66
CA GLY A 60 -2.18 10.54 -25.53
C GLY A 60 -2.74 9.90 -24.22
N LYS A 61 -3.75 10.52 -23.56
CA LYS A 61 -4.19 10.33 -22.14
C LYS A 61 -5.73 10.11 -21.87
N MET A 62 -6.24 8.89 -21.59
CA MET A 62 -7.61 8.42 -21.98
C MET A 62 -8.17 6.98 -21.47
N GLN A 63 -8.19 5.80 -22.20
CA GLN A 63 -8.20 4.36 -21.66
C GLN A 63 -7.46 3.29 -22.54
N GLN A 64 -7.89 1.99 -22.69
CA GLN A 64 -7.49 0.99 -23.75
C GLN A 64 -8.57 0.62 -24.80
N LEU A 65 -8.16 0.31 -26.06
CA LEU A 65 -8.98 -0.22 -27.17
C LEU A 65 -8.62 -1.68 -27.53
N TYR A 66 -9.29 -2.18 -28.57
CA TYR A 66 -9.56 -3.55 -28.88
C TYR A 66 -9.47 -3.91 -30.43
N VAL A 67 -8.90 -5.04 -30.89
CA VAL A 67 -8.64 -5.50 -32.31
C VAL A 67 -9.71 -6.48 -32.68
N GLY A 68 -10.49 -6.09 -33.66
CA GLY A 68 -11.72 -6.76 -34.01
C GLY A 68 -12.89 -5.88 -34.33
N SER A 69 -12.92 -4.60 -33.92
CA SER A 69 -14.20 -3.88 -33.87
C SER A 69 -14.13 -2.33 -33.93
N GLU A 70 -15.29 -1.66 -33.91
CA GLU A 70 -15.86 -0.35 -34.33
C GLU A 70 -16.58 0.71 -33.33
N TYR A 71 -16.16 2.01 -33.14
CA TYR A 71 -16.43 2.92 -31.94
C TYR A 71 -16.54 4.57 -32.05
N LEU A 72 -17.42 5.57 -31.53
CA LEU A 72 -17.37 7.22 -31.36
C LEU A 72 -16.61 8.19 -30.08
N VAL A 73 -15.52 9.06 -29.73
CA VAL A 73 -14.35 10.11 -30.06
C VAL A 73 -14.60 11.62 -30.30
N LYS A 74 -13.52 12.43 -30.11
CA LYS A 74 -13.16 13.73 -30.76
C LYS A 74 -11.62 14.02 -30.72
N ALA A 75 -10.81 14.06 -31.79
CA ALA A 75 -9.32 14.22 -31.66
C ALA A 75 -8.60 15.18 -32.63
N ARG A 76 -7.32 15.52 -32.38
CA ARG A 76 -6.56 16.62 -33.02
C ARG A 76 -5.30 16.18 -33.76
N CYS A 77 -5.00 16.65 -34.98
CA CYS A 77 -3.74 16.32 -35.67
C CYS A 77 -2.52 17.12 -35.18
N GLU A 78 -1.42 16.45 -34.82
CA GLU A 78 -0.12 16.98 -34.40
C GLU A 78 1.04 16.33 -35.18
N TYR A 79 2.21 16.97 -35.24
CA TYR A 79 3.42 16.39 -35.86
C TYR A 79 4.43 15.96 -34.80
N ASN A 80 4.93 14.72 -34.87
CA ASN A 80 5.88 14.21 -33.89
C ASN A 80 7.33 14.37 -34.38
N GLU A 81 8.01 15.42 -33.91
CA GLU A 81 9.40 15.74 -34.28
C GLU A 81 10.37 14.57 -34.08
N LYS A 82 10.17 13.76 -33.03
CA LYS A 82 11.06 12.64 -32.65
C LYS A 82 10.98 11.44 -33.61
N PHE A 83 9.88 11.32 -34.36
CA PHE A 83 9.64 10.21 -35.27
C PHE A 83 9.38 10.64 -36.72
N HIS A 84 9.42 11.95 -37.00
CA HIS A 84 9.17 12.56 -38.31
C HIS A 84 7.87 12.06 -38.99
N GLN A 85 6.81 11.87 -38.20
CA GLN A 85 5.50 11.38 -38.63
C GLN A 85 4.38 12.17 -37.94
N TYR A 86 3.23 12.29 -38.60
CA TYR A 86 2.03 12.86 -37.99
C TYR A 86 1.36 11.90 -37.01
N GLN A 87 0.76 12.46 -35.98
CA GLN A 87 -0.03 11.79 -34.95
C GLN A 87 -1.32 12.60 -34.71
N TYR A 88 -2.52 12.06 -34.59
CA TYR A 88 -3.56 12.76 -33.79
C TYR A 88 -3.17 12.86 -32.28
N VAL A 89 -3.97 13.51 -31.44
CA VAL A 89 -3.91 13.57 -29.96
C VAL A 89 -5.33 13.79 -29.37
N PRO A 90 -5.66 13.26 -28.18
CA PRO A 90 -7.03 12.88 -27.79
C PRO A 90 -7.84 13.66 -26.73
N ILE A 91 -9.11 13.22 -26.47
CA ILE A 91 -10.14 13.79 -25.57
C ILE A 91 -11.20 12.83 -24.85
N SER A 92 -11.78 11.77 -25.46
CA SER A 92 -13.15 11.17 -25.22
C SER A 92 -13.32 9.59 -25.20
N ILE A 93 -14.36 8.94 -25.85
CA ILE A 93 -14.61 7.47 -26.24
C ILE A 93 -15.73 6.48 -25.66
N ILE A 94 -16.97 6.33 -26.22
CA ILE A 94 -17.81 5.05 -26.20
C ILE A 94 -17.60 3.74 -27.27
N ALA A 95 -18.25 2.92 -26.27
CA ALA A 95 -19.32 1.82 -26.15
C ALA A 95 -20.59 1.85 -27.12
N ILE A 96 -20.85 0.77 -27.89
CA ILE A 96 -21.88 0.53 -28.97
C ILE A 96 -22.36 -0.93 -28.67
N ILE A 97 -23.67 -1.23 -28.44
CA ILE A 97 -24.10 -2.55 -27.85
C ILE A 97 -24.01 -3.71 -28.86
N PRO A 98 -23.70 -4.90 -28.34
CA PRO A 98 -23.92 -6.20 -28.95
C PRO A 98 -25.14 -6.65 -29.81
N GLN A 99 -25.44 -6.01 -30.95
CA GLN A 99 -26.48 -6.29 -31.97
C GLN A 99 -26.79 -7.74 -32.47
N SER A 100 -25.79 -8.56 -32.83
CA SER A 100 -25.91 -9.78 -33.66
C SER A 100 -25.01 -10.99 -33.25
N GLN A 101 -24.44 -11.78 -34.20
CA GLN A 101 -23.83 -13.10 -33.88
C GLN A 101 -22.44 -13.55 -34.44
N GLU A 102 -21.82 -12.99 -35.50
CA GLU A 102 -20.40 -13.35 -35.78
C GLU A 102 -19.43 -12.68 -34.79
N GLU A 103 -19.63 -11.41 -34.56
CA GLU A 103 -19.64 -10.70 -33.29
C GLU A 103 -21.12 -10.99 -33.00
N GLN A 104 -21.64 -11.72 -32.01
CA GLN A 104 -21.15 -12.35 -30.77
C GLN A 104 -19.95 -13.28 -30.81
N LYS A 105 -19.87 -14.20 -31.77
CA LYS A 105 -18.89 -15.30 -31.80
C LYS A 105 -17.45 -14.88 -31.53
N LEU A 106 -16.97 -13.73 -32.01
CA LEU A 106 -15.60 -13.24 -31.76
C LEU A 106 -15.53 -11.90 -31.04
N PHE A 107 -16.62 -11.31 -30.56
CA PHE A 107 -16.45 -10.58 -29.29
C PHE A 107 -16.12 -11.70 -28.27
N LEU A 108 -16.78 -12.85 -28.20
CA LEU A 108 -16.34 -13.95 -27.30
C LEU A 108 -14.96 -14.57 -27.60
N LYS A 109 -14.68 -14.94 -28.86
CA LYS A 109 -13.31 -15.27 -29.32
C LYS A 109 -12.44 -14.03 -29.38
N SER A 110 -12.98 -12.88 -28.97
CA SER A 110 -12.22 -12.00 -28.15
C SER A 110 -11.97 -12.73 -26.81
N LEU A 111 -12.57 -12.51 -25.64
CA LEU A 111 -11.96 -13.02 -24.39
C LEU A 111 -11.38 -14.46 -24.40
N VAL A 112 -12.09 -15.51 -24.84
CA VAL A 112 -11.79 -16.94 -24.52
C VAL A 112 -10.91 -17.71 -25.53
N SER A 113 -9.77 -18.31 -25.11
CA SER A 113 -8.64 -18.72 -26.02
C SER A 113 -9.07 -19.58 -27.18
N SER A 114 -9.42 -20.81 -26.82
CA SER A 114 -9.68 -21.84 -27.79
C SER A 114 -10.95 -21.38 -28.49
N GLU A 115 -10.92 -21.31 -29.82
CA GLU A 115 -12.07 -20.87 -30.63
C GLU A 115 -13.37 -21.56 -30.18
N SER A 116 -13.24 -22.79 -29.68
CA SER A 116 -14.33 -23.60 -29.11
C SER A 116 -15.01 -23.06 -27.86
N ILE A 117 -14.31 -22.44 -26.90
CA ILE A 117 -14.93 -22.11 -25.60
C ILE A 117 -15.93 -20.97 -25.77
N ALA A 118 -15.54 -19.97 -26.57
CA ALA A 118 -16.42 -18.90 -27.01
C ALA A 118 -17.64 -19.43 -27.79
N ASP A 119 -17.43 -20.30 -28.77
CA ASP A 119 -18.54 -20.89 -29.52
C ASP A 119 -19.52 -21.65 -28.60
N ASN A 120 -19.01 -22.35 -27.57
CA ASN A 120 -19.83 -23.03 -26.56
C ASN A 120 -20.65 -22.06 -25.68
N ILE A 121 -20.17 -20.84 -25.44
CA ILE A 121 -20.86 -19.87 -24.58
C ILE A 121 -22.12 -19.32 -25.27
N LEU A 122 -22.06 -18.96 -26.55
CA LEU A 122 -23.25 -18.47 -27.28
C LEU A 122 -24.31 -19.51 -27.47
N TYR A 123 -23.87 -20.74 -27.63
CA TYR A 123 -24.76 -21.84 -27.92
C TYR A 123 -25.77 -22.02 -26.78
N GLU A 124 -25.32 -21.83 -25.53
CA GLU A 124 -26.16 -21.88 -24.33
C GLU A 124 -26.72 -20.50 -23.92
N TYR A 125 -25.99 -19.41 -24.13
CA TYR A 125 -26.39 -18.04 -23.72
C TYR A 125 -26.23 -17.05 -24.89
N PRO A 126 -27.20 -16.98 -25.82
CA PRO A 126 -27.13 -16.10 -26.99
C PRO A 126 -27.18 -14.60 -26.69
N ASN A 127 -27.50 -14.21 -25.45
CA ASN A 127 -27.53 -12.82 -24.96
C ASN A 127 -26.68 -12.67 -23.68
N VAL A 128 -25.66 -13.52 -23.47
CA VAL A 128 -24.81 -13.57 -22.24
C VAL A 128 -24.28 -12.21 -21.78
N ILE A 129 -24.14 -11.30 -22.72
CA ILE A 129 -23.79 -9.90 -22.54
C ILE A 129 -24.90 -9.13 -21.82
N GLU A 130 -26.09 -9.12 -22.40
CA GLU A 130 -27.23 -8.32 -21.96
C GLU A 130 -27.88 -8.86 -20.69
N ASP A 131 -27.85 -10.19 -20.49
CA ASP A 131 -28.36 -10.81 -19.25
C ASP A 131 -27.54 -10.38 -18.03
N VAL A 132 -26.24 -10.17 -18.23
CA VAL A 132 -25.35 -9.64 -17.18
C VAL A 132 -25.50 -8.10 -17.06
N MET A 133 -25.78 -7.37 -18.15
CA MET A 133 -26.06 -5.89 -18.13
C MET A 133 -27.06 -5.53 -17.06
N ASN A 134 -28.15 -6.28 -17.05
CA ASN A 134 -29.32 -6.01 -16.23
C ASN A 134 -29.23 -6.69 -14.84
N GLY A 135 -28.09 -7.31 -14.51
CA GLY A 135 -27.88 -8.04 -13.26
C GLY A 135 -28.59 -9.40 -13.19
N GLY A 136 -29.17 -9.89 -14.30
CA GLY A 136 -29.91 -11.15 -14.35
C GLY A 136 -29.04 -12.40 -14.27
N LEU A 137 -27.81 -12.36 -14.80
CA LEU A 137 -26.90 -13.51 -14.83
C LEU A 137 -25.71 -13.31 -13.88
N ILE A 138 -25.75 -14.02 -12.74
CA ILE A 138 -24.74 -13.95 -11.67
C ILE A 138 -23.71 -15.09 -11.76
N ASP A 139 -24.15 -16.30 -12.07
CA ASP A 139 -23.31 -17.48 -12.34
C ASP A 139 -23.82 -18.22 -13.58
N LEU A 140 -22.95 -18.99 -14.26
CA LEU A 140 -23.34 -19.90 -15.35
C LEU A 140 -23.69 -21.29 -14.83
N GLU A 141 -24.50 -22.03 -15.58
CA GLU A 141 -24.64 -23.48 -15.43
C GLU A 141 -23.40 -24.20 -15.99
N TYR A 142 -22.37 -24.35 -15.16
CA TYR A 142 -21.05 -24.87 -15.53
C TYR A 142 -21.06 -26.25 -16.21
N ASP A 143 -22.01 -27.11 -15.88
CA ASP A 143 -22.10 -28.46 -16.45
C ASP A 143 -22.49 -28.47 -17.94
N LYS A 144 -23.07 -27.38 -18.46
CA LYS A 144 -23.42 -27.22 -19.89
C LYS A 144 -22.24 -26.74 -20.74
N ILE A 145 -21.44 -25.80 -20.24
CA ILE A 145 -20.39 -25.12 -21.04
C ILE A 145 -19.03 -25.79 -20.85
N ARG A 146 -18.73 -26.72 -21.75
CA ARG A 146 -17.47 -27.48 -21.73
C ARG A 146 -16.24 -26.57 -21.90
N GLY A 147 -15.46 -26.44 -20.83
CA GLY A 147 -14.27 -25.57 -20.76
C GLY A 147 -14.43 -24.35 -19.85
N VAL A 148 -15.61 -24.15 -19.25
CA VAL A 148 -15.91 -23.06 -18.32
C VAL A 148 -16.18 -23.61 -16.90
N GLY A 149 -15.38 -23.21 -15.91
CA GLY A 149 -15.66 -23.39 -14.46
C GLY A 149 -15.87 -22.04 -13.76
N LYS A 150 -15.91 -21.96 -12.43
CA LYS A 150 -16.15 -20.68 -11.73
C LYS A 150 -15.01 -19.67 -11.87
N LYS A 151 -13.74 -20.13 -11.80
CA LYS A 151 -12.56 -19.41 -12.34
C LYS A 151 -12.42 -19.57 -13.87
N THR A 152 -13.52 -19.78 -14.60
CA THR A 152 -13.73 -19.51 -16.04
C THR A 152 -15.16 -18.90 -16.27
N TRP A 153 -15.77 -18.29 -15.23
CA TRP A 153 -16.97 -17.42 -15.35
C TRP A 153 -17.02 -16.20 -14.42
N ASP A 154 -16.80 -16.29 -13.09
CA ASP A 154 -16.83 -15.11 -12.17
C ASP A 154 -16.08 -13.96 -12.86
N LYS A 155 -14.88 -14.44 -13.16
CA LYS A 155 -13.63 -13.94 -13.60
C LYS A 155 -13.95 -13.32 -15.00
N ILE A 156 -14.96 -13.78 -15.77
CA ILE A 156 -15.49 -13.35 -17.10
C ILE A 156 -16.64 -12.39 -16.95
N ARG A 157 -17.62 -12.69 -16.09
CA ARG A 157 -18.83 -11.90 -15.84
C ARG A 157 -18.46 -10.55 -15.28
N GLU A 158 -17.37 -10.49 -14.58
CA GLU A 158 -16.94 -9.33 -13.84
C GLU A 158 -16.33 -8.35 -14.92
N SER A 159 -15.83 -8.79 -16.11
CA SER A 159 -16.03 -8.10 -17.43
C SER A 159 -17.01 -8.78 -18.33
N ILE A 160 -18.22 -8.94 -17.86
CA ILE A 160 -19.35 -8.53 -18.65
C ILE A 160 -19.89 -7.27 -18.01
N ILE A 161 -19.99 -7.26 -16.69
CA ILE A 161 -20.10 -6.12 -15.79
C ILE A 161 -19.10 -5.00 -16.23
N LYS A 162 -17.85 -5.26 -16.67
CA LYS A 162 -16.79 -4.21 -16.69
C LYS A 162 -16.93 -2.91 -17.52
N ASN A 163 -18.01 -2.58 -18.22
CA ASN A 163 -18.17 -1.15 -18.57
C ASN A 163 -19.53 -0.46 -18.32
N TYR A 164 -20.68 -1.11 -18.17
CA TYR A 164 -21.97 -0.41 -18.34
C TYR A 164 -22.38 0.23 -17.04
N ILE A 165 -22.59 -0.59 -16.02
CA ILE A 165 -23.29 -0.13 -14.83
C ILE A 165 -22.45 0.90 -14.05
N ILE A 166 -21.12 0.76 -13.96
CA ILE A 166 -20.29 1.83 -13.40
C ILE A 166 -19.99 2.92 -14.46
N SER A 167 -20.17 2.73 -15.77
CA SER A 167 -20.19 3.91 -16.67
C SER A 167 -21.37 4.79 -16.33
N ASP A 168 -22.57 4.26 -16.20
CA ASP A 168 -23.75 5.04 -15.80
C ASP A 168 -23.60 5.76 -14.44
N ILE A 169 -22.76 5.25 -13.54
CA ILE A 169 -22.41 5.90 -12.26
C ILE A 169 -21.24 6.90 -12.42
N ILE A 170 -20.26 6.60 -13.28
CA ILE A 170 -19.23 7.56 -13.71
C ILE A 170 -19.85 8.73 -14.46
N THR A 171 -20.88 8.56 -15.29
CA THR A 171 -21.53 9.65 -16.04
C THR A 171 -22.09 10.69 -15.08
N LEU A 172 -22.58 10.23 -13.92
CA LEU A 172 -23.10 11.05 -12.85
C LEU A 172 -21.98 11.69 -11.99
N LEU A 173 -20.83 11.04 -11.81
CA LEU A 173 -19.84 11.40 -10.78
C LEU A 173 -18.44 11.82 -11.30
N GLN A 174 -17.94 11.25 -12.40
CA GLN A 174 -16.63 11.60 -12.97
C GLN A 174 -16.57 13.05 -13.49
N PRO A 175 -17.61 13.64 -14.12
CA PRO A 175 -17.62 15.07 -14.46
C PRO A 175 -17.49 16.00 -13.25
N MET A 176 -17.72 15.48 -12.04
CA MET A 176 -17.57 16.22 -10.78
C MET A 176 -16.21 15.97 -10.08
N GLY A 177 -15.32 15.20 -10.71
CA GLY A 177 -13.97 14.92 -10.19
C GLY A 177 -13.92 13.82 -9.13
N VAL A 178 -14.88 12.90 -9.12
CA VAL A 178 -14.83 11.64 -8.37
C VAL A 178 -13.93 10.65 -9.14
N THR A 179 -12.90 10.09 -8.49
CA THR A 179 -12.03 9.08 -9.15
C THR A 179 -12.79 7.76 -9.33
N PHE A 180 -12.36 6.90 -10.26
CA PHE A 180 -12.97 5.56 -10.30
C PHE A 180 -12.80 4.86 -8.95
N ASN A 181 -11.63 4.97 -8.31
CA ASN A 181 -11.44 4.35 -7.01
C ASN A 181 -12.56 4.74 -6.08
N MET A 182 -12.88 6.05 -5.95
CA MET A 182 -14.02 6.64 -5.20
C MET A 182 -15.40 6.04 -5.50
N ILE A 183 -15.65 5.46 -6.67
CA ILE A 183 -16.96 4.88 -7.02
C ILE A 183 -17.07 3.43 -6.57
N LYS A 184 -16.03 2.62 -6.71
CA LYS A 184 -16.03 1.25 -6.17
C LYS A 184 -16.09 1.23 -4.65
N ARG A 185 -15.59 2.29 -4.02
CA ARG A 185 -15.73 2.52 -2.58
C ARG A 185 -17.19 2.64 -2.12
N LEU A 186 -17.98 3.46 -2.82
CA LEU A 186 -19.41 3.61 -2.58
C LEU A 186 -20.18 2.30 -2.80
N LEU A 187 -19.65 1.38 -3.62
CA LEU A 187 -20.21 0.04 -3.84
C LEU A 187 -19.79 -0.97 -2.75
N ASP A 188 -18.63 -0.82 -2.12
CA ASP A 188 -18.29 -1.59 -0.90
C ASP A 188 -19.25 -1.22 0.27
N ALA A 189 -19.86 -0.02 0.24
CA ALA A 189 -20.87 0.43 1.20
C ALA A 189 -22.34 0.14 0.78
N GLU A 190 -22.62 -0.03 -0.51
CA GLU A 190 -23.92 -0.43 -1.07
C GLU A 190 -23.70 -1.31 -2.32
N PRO A 191 -23.62 -2.65 -2.17
CA PRO A 191 -23.25 -3.55 -3.27
C PRO A 191 -24.25 -3.64 -4.43
N ASN A 192 -25.43 -3.02 -4.33
CA ASN A 192 -26.42 -2.96 -5.42
C ASN A 192 -26.28 -1.63 -6.20
N PRO A 193 -25.73 -1.62 -7.44
CA PRO A 193 -25.46 -0.38 -8.17
C PRO A 193 -26.72 0.43 -8.50
N SER A 194 -27.86 -0.24 -8.72
CA SER A 194 -29.15 0.41 -9.00
C SER A 194 -29.72 1.08 -7.75
N LEU A 195 -29.60 0.43 -6.60
CA LEU A 195 -30.01 1.00 -5.30
C LEU A 195 -29.07 2.14 -4.87
N LEU A 196 -27.77 2.03 -5.12
CA LEU A 196 -26.81 3.13 -4.93
C LEU A 196 -27.17 4.33 -5.81
N LYS A 197 -27.47 4.12 -7.10
CA LYS A 197 -27.91 5.17 -8.04
C LYS A 197 -29.22 5.82 -7.62
N GLN A 198 -30.14 5.09 -6.98
CA GLN A 198 -31.35 5.64 -6.37
C GLN A 198 -31.01 6.48 -5.13
N LYS A 199 -30.28 5.92 -4.16
CA LYS A 199 -29.89 6.59 -2.91
C LYS A 199 -29.10 7.89 -3.17
N LEU A 200 -28.19 7.90 -4.15
CA LEU A 200 -27.45 9.09 -4.56
C LEU A 200 -28.33 10.19 -5.18
N LYS A 201 -29.42 9.84 -5.88
CA LYS A 201 -30.41 10.82 -6.38
C LYS A 201 -31.35 11.33 -5.29
N GLU A 202 -31.62 10.50 -4.29
CA GLU A 202 -32.49 10.83 -3.16
C GLU A 202 -31.77 11.77 -2.17
N ASN A 203 -30.62 11.33 -1.66
CA ASN A 203 -29.73 12.09 -0.79
C ASN A 203 -28.25 11.85 -1.17
N PRO A 204 -27.63 12.73 -1.97
CA PRO A 204 -26.22 12.61 -2.34
C PRO A 204 -25.24 12.63 -1.15
N TYR A 205 -25.63 13.22 -0.02
CA TYR A 205 -24.73 13.40 1.13
C TYR A 205 -24.35 12.10 1.86
N ILE A 206 -24.92 10.94 1.49
CA ILE A 206 -24.42 9.62 1.91
C ILE A 206 -22.92 9.45 1.60
N MET A 207 -22.43 10.14 0.57
CA MET A 207 -21.00 10.25 0.23
C MET A 207 -20.11 10.69 1.40
N VAL A 208 -20.63 11.43 2.40
CA VAL A 208 -19.85 11.86 3.57
C VAL A 208 -19.48 10.70 4.50
N LYS A 209 -20.36 9.71 4.69
CA LYS A 209 -20.08 8.58 5.60
C LYS A 209 -19.12 7.57 4.96
N ALA A 210 -19.26 7.38 3.66
CA ALA A 210 -18.39 6.56 2.81
C ALA A 210 -16.97 7.18 2.68
N ILE A 211 -16.89 8.38 2.10
CA ILE A 211 -15.63 8.94 1.57
C ILE A 211 -14.85 9.77 2.65
N LYS A 212 -14.32 9.16 3.75
CA LYS A 212 -13.50 9.89 4.78
C LYS A 212 -12.25 10.62 4.18
N GLY A 213 -12.30 11.94 4.04
CA GLY A 213 -11.13 12.74 3.68
C GLY A 213 -11.04 13.16 2.20
N LEU A 214 -12.07 12.85 1.40
CA LEU A 214 -12.61 13.95 0.60
C LEU A 214 -13.10 15.03 1.58
N GLY A 215 -12.50 16.21 1.54
CA GLY A 215 -12.92 17.32 2.40
C GLY A 215 -14.32 17.80 2.03
N PHE A 216 -15.16 18.09 3.05
CA PHE A 216 -16.60 18.35 2.88
C PHE A 216 -16.97 19.27 1.71
N LYS A 217 -16.29 20.41 1.52
CA LYS A 217 -16.61 21.37 0.44
C LYS A 217 -16.63 20.70 -0.95
N ARG A 218 -15.75 19.72 -1.20
CA ARG A 218 -15.73 18.97 -2.48
C ARG A 218 -16.87 17.95 -2.60
N ILE A 219 -17.39 17.43 -1.48
CA ILE A 219 -18.59 16.57 -1.45
C ILE A 219 -19.86 17.43 -1.61
N ASP A 220 -19.90 18.61 -1.00
CA ASP A 220 -21.00 19.59 -1.15
C ASP A 220 -21.09 20.11 -2.59
N ASP A 221 -19.95 20.45 -3.21
CA ASP A 221 -19.82 20.78 -4.64
C ASP A 221 -20.29 19.67 -5.59
N MET A 222 -20.32 18.41 -5.14
CA MET A 222 -20.86 17.28 -5.90
C MET A 222 -22.36 17.13 -5.64
N ALA A 223 -22.76 17.12 -4.36
CA ALA A 223 -24.15 16.96 -3.93
C ALA A 223 -25.07 18.03 -4.54
N LEU A 224 -24.65 19.30 -4.53
CA LEU A 224 -25.42 20.42 -5.08
C LEU A 224 -25.48 20.44 -6.62
N LYS A 225 -24.57 19.74 -7.31
CA LYS A 225 -24.66 19.54 -8.77
C LYS A 225 -25.59 18.37 -9.13
N ILE A 226 -25.69 17.36 -8.27
CA ILE A 226 -26.64 16.24 -8.43
C ILE A 226 -28.07 16.68 -8.11
N LYS A 227 -28.25 17.48 -7.05
CA LYS A 227 -29.57 17.94 -6.57
C LYS A 227 -29.50 19.35 -5.97
N PRO A 228 -29.59 20.40 -6.82
CA PRO A 228 -29.48 21.80 -6.39
C PRO A 228 -30.46 22.20 -5.27
N ASP A 229 -31.64 21.57 -5.23
CA ASP A 229 -32.69 21.83 -4.23
C ASP A 229 -32.23 21.58 -2.78
N LEU A 230 -31.19 20.76 -2.57
CA LEU A 230 -30.65 20.49 -1.23
C LEU A 230 -29.80 21.64 -0.65
N ARG A 231 -29.60 22.73 -1.40
CA ARG A 231 -28.83 23.91 -0.95
C ARG A 231 -29.29 24.47 0.39
N VAL A 232 -30.59 24.34 0.70
CA VAL A 232 -31.17 24.63 2.02
C VAL A 232 -31.93 23.37 2.47
N SER A 233 -31.26 22.46 3.19
CA SER A 233 -31.88 21.20 3.63
C SER A 233 -31.25 20.59 4.89
N ASN A 234 -32.06 19.89 5.68
CA ASN A 234 -31.58 19.13 6.85
C ASN A 234 -30.60 18.01 6.47
N HIS A 235 -30.64 17.49 5.22
CA HIS A 235 -29.66 16.53 4.71
C HIS A 235 -28.25 17.15 4.56
N ARG A 236 -28.14 18.33 3.93
CA ARG A 236 -26.88 19.07 3.80
C ARG A 236 -26.32 19.43 5.18
N LEU A 237 -27.17 19.91 6.08
CA LEU A 237 -26.79 20.30 7.43
C LEU A 237 -26.34 19.11 8.29
N THR A 238 -27.12 18.02 8.35
CA THR A 238 -26.75 16.77 9.05
C THR A 238 -25.37 16.28 8.61
N ALA A 239 -25.14 16.22 7.30
CA ALA A 239 -23.91 15.70 6.74
C ALA A 239 -22.70 16.58 7.05
N PHE A 240 -22.86 17.92 7.04
CA PHE A 240 -21.80 18.82 7.47
C PHE A 240 -21.44 18.62 8.94
N ILE A 241 -22.44 18.57 9.83
CA ILE A 241 -22.22 18.38 11.27
C ILE A 241 -21.52 17.05 11.54
N MET A 242 -21.95 15.96 10.90
CA MET A 242 -21.30 14.65 11.03
C MET A 242 -19.85 14.65 10.50
N PHE A 243 -19.58 15.30 9.37
CA PHE A 243 -18.22 15.45 8.85
C PHE A 243 -17.33 16.24 9.82
N TYR A 244 -17.80 17.41 10.25
CA TYR A 244 -17.07 18.33 11.11
C TYR A 244 -16.69 17.67 12.44
N LEU A 245 -17.65 17.02 13.11
CA LEU A 245 -17.40 16.29 14.36
C LEU A 245 -16.45 15.10 14.15
N LYS A 246 -16.51 14.41 13.00
CA LYS A 246 -15.58 13.31 12.69
C LYS A 246 -14.14 13.80 12.49
N GLU A 247 -13.94 14.90 11.77
CA GLU A 247 -12.62 15.55 11.63
C GLU A 247 -12.09 16.11 12.97
N CYS A 248 -12.94 16.77 13.77
CA CYS A 248 -12.55 17.20 15.12
C CYS A 248 -12.07 16.03 15.99
N GLY A 249 -12.70 14.85 15.87
CA GLY A 249 -12.25 13.62 16.51
C GLY A 249 -10.95 13.07 15.97
N GLU A 250 -10.88 12.79 14.66
CA GLU A 250 -9.75 12.06 14.08
C GLU A 250 -8.48 12.92 13.94
N SER A 251 -8.63 14.21 13.62
CA SER A 251 -7.52 15.15 13.40
C SER A 251 -7.13 15.95 14.66
N GLY A 252 -8.08 16.22 15.57
CA GLY A 252 -7.84 16.98 16.82
C GLY A 252 -7.94 16.17 18.11
N GLY A 253 -8.67 15.05 18.12
CA GLY A 253 -8.93 14.23 19.30
C GLY A 253 -10.25 14.51 20.03
N HIS A 254 -11.05 15.47 19.57
CA HIS A 254 -12.26 15.96 20.25
C HIS A 254 -13.48 15.07 19.99
N THR A 255 -14.22 14.66 21.03
CA THR A 255 -15.51 13.97 20.89
C THR A 255 -16.72 14.88 21.11
N TRP A 256 -16.49 16.12 21.57
CA TRP A 256 -17.44 17.25 21.51
C TRP A 256 -16.79 18.58 21.13
N VAL A 257 -17.63 19.55 20.80
CA VAL A 257 -17.29 20.96 20.54
C VAL A 257 -18.35 21.87 21.16
N TYR A 258 -18.05 23.15 21.36
CA TYR A 258 -19.08 24.13 21.73
C TYR A 258 -20.07 24.34 20.57
N ILE A 259 -21.36 24.51 20.88
CA ILE A 259 -22.40 24.82 19.89
C ILE A 259 -22.07 26.11 19.12
N ASN A 260 -21.44 27.09 19.76
CA ASN A 260 -20.96 28.31 19.08
C ASN A 260 -19.85 28.03 18.05
N ASN A 261 -18.96 27.07 18.30
CA ASN A 261 -17.94 26.67 17.32
C ASN A 261 -18.60 25.99 16.11
N LEU A 262 -19.61 25.15 16.35
CA LEU A 262 -20.40 24.53 15.29
C LEU A 262 -21.20 25.58 14.49
N LYS A 263 -21.85 26.54 15.16
CA LYS A 263 -22.58 27.67 14.54
C LYS A 263 -21.67 28.51 13.64
N ASN A 264 -20.44 28.79 14.08
CA ASN A 264 -19.44 29.49 13.26
C ASN A 264 -19.01 28.64 12.05
N ALA A 265 -18.67 27.35 12.25
CA ALA A 265 -18.27 26.46 11.16
C ALA A 265 -19.36 26.26 10.09
N ILE A 266 -20.64 26.24 10.51
CA ILE A 266 -21.82 26.24 9.62
C ILE A 266 -21.88 27.55 8.83
N SER A 267 -21.71 28.70 9.48
CA SER A 267 -21.71 30.02 8.82
C SER A 267 -20.58 30.18 7.79
N ASP A 268 -19.39 29.66 8.08
CA ASP A 268 -18.21 29.74 7.21
C ASP A 268 -18.22 28.73 6.03
N THR A 269 -19.12 27.75 6.05
CA THR A 269 -19.12 26.61 5.10
C THR A 269 -20.43 26.45 4.34
N ILE A 270 -21.57 26.50 5.03
CA ILE A 270 -22.92 26.25 4.50
C ILE A 270 -23.95 27.28 5.03
N PRO A 271 -23.69 28.60 4.93
CA PRO A 271 -24.49 29.64 5.58
C PRO A 271 -25.97 29.59 5.20
N GLU A 272 -26.33 29.10 4.00
CA GLU A 272 -27.73 29.01 3.57
C GLU A 272 -28.55 28.01 4.40
N CYS A 273 -27.91 27.08 5.11
CA CYS A 273 -28.57 26.12 6.00
C CYS A 273 -28.67 26.59 7.46
N TYR A 274 -28.12 27.75 7.84
CA TYR A 274 -28.04 28.17 9.24
C TYR A 274 -29.40 28.22 9.94
N ASN A 275 -30.44 28.70 9.24
CA ASN A 275 -31.80 28.83 9.77
C ASN A 275 -32.50 27.50 10.10
N LEU A 276 -31.92 26.36 9.69
CA LEU A 276 -32.43 25.01 9.98
C LEU A 276 -31.79 24.39 11.22
N LEU A 277 -30.81 25.08 11.83
CA LEU A 277 -29.97 24.48 12.87
C LEU A 277 -30.69 24.31 14.20
N ASP A 278 -31.49 25.28 14.63
CA ASP A 278 -32.12 25.21 15.96
C ASP A 278 -33.20 24.10 16.00
N ASP A 279 -34.01 23.96 14.94
CA ASP A 279 -34.91 22.80 14.69
C ASP A 279 -34.13 21.47 14.69
N LEU A 280 -33.02 21.39 13.96
CA LEU A 280 -32.21 20.18 13.90
C LEU A 280 -31.56 19.83 15.25
N LEU A 281 -31.16 20.81 16.06
CA LEU A 281 -30.60 20.56 17.40
C LEU A 281 -31.67 19.99 18.33
N GLU A 282 -32.89 20.56 18.33
CA GLU A 282 -34.02 20.07 19.12
C GLU A 282 -34.52 18.68 18.67
N HIS A 283 -34.40 18.33 17.38
CA HIS A 283 -34.99 17.12 16.79
C HIS A 283 -33.97 16.21 16.07
N ASN A 284 -32.83 15.94 16.71
CA ASN A 284 -31.80 15.01 16.20
C ASN A 284 -31.89 13.58 16.77
N THR A 285 -31.22 12.63 16.11
CA THR A 285 -31.04 11.23 16.58
C THR A 285 -29.58 10.81 16.76
N PHE A 286 -28.63 11.60 16.25
CA PHE A 286 -27.22 11.23 16.04
C PHE A 286 -26.21 12.11 16.80
N LEU A 287 -26.68 13.19 17.41
CA LEU A 287 -25.88 14.03 18.30
C LEU A 287 -26.13 13.63 19.75
N TYR A 288 -25.18 14.01 20.60
CA TYR A 288 -25.41 14.20 22.01
C TYR A 288 -25.17 15.69 22.31
N ILE A 289 -26.08 16.30 23.06
CA ILE A 289 -26.12 17.74 23.34
C ILE A 289 -26.32 17.90 24.84
N GLU A 290 -25.48 18.70 25.48
CA GLU A 290 -25.48 18.93 26.92
C GLU A 290 -25.07 20.39 27.19
N GLU A 291 -26.00 21.20 27.71
CA GLU A 291 -25.87 22.65 27.86
C GLU A 291 -25.47 23.35 26.54
N ASP A 292 -24.23 23.83 26.45
CA ASP A 292 -23.63 24.55 25.32
C ASP A 292 -22.71 23.66 24.45
N LYS A 293 -22.71 22.35 24.67
CA LYS A 293 -21.79 21.36 24.07
C LYS A 293 -22.55 20.42 23.14
N VAL A 294 -21.92 20.06 22.03
CA VAL A 294 -22.48 19.16 21.01
C VAL A 294 -21.41 18.21 20.47
N GLY A 295 -21.75 16.94 20.27
CA GLY A 295 -20.81 15.90 19.87
C GLY A 295 -21.48 14.70 19.21
N SER A 296 -20.67 13.77 18.71
CA SER A 296 -21.18 12.55 18.08
C SER A 296 -21.71 11.58 19.14
N LYS A 297 -22.95 11.12 18.99
CA LYS A 297 -23.55 10.11 19.89
C LYS A 297 -22.80 8.77 19.84
N GLU A 298 -22.12 8.47 18.72
CA GLU A 298 -21.26 7.29 18.55
C GLU A 298 -19.99 7.40 19.42
N TYR A 299 -19.28 8.53 19.36
CA TYR A 299 -18.09 8.76 20.19
C TYR A 299 -18.45 8.82 21.68
N ARG A 300 -19.57 9.48 22.01
CA ARG A 300 -20.15 9.52 23.35
C ARG A 300 -20.42 8.10 23.87
N HIS A 301 -21.07 7.24 23.08
CA HIS A 301 -21.36 5.85 23.49
C HIS A 301 -20.10 4.99 23.67
N ILE A 302 -19.04 5.23 22.87
CA ILE A 302 -17.73 4.57 23.06
C ILE A 302 -17.11 4.99 24.39
N GLU A 303 -17.13 6.29 24.72
CA GLU A 303 -16.61 6.79 25.99
C GLU A 303 -17.45 6.31 27.19
N GLU A 304 -18.77 6.26 27.08
CA GLU A 304 -19.68 5.65 28.07
C GLU A 304 -19.38 4.17 28.28
N LYS A 305 -19.22 3.38 27.21
CA LYS A 305 -18.84 1.95 27.31
C LYS A 305 -17.54 1.77 28.06
N ILE A 306 -16.49 2.52 27.70
CA ILE A 306 -15.19 2.43 28.36
C ILE A 306 -15.32 2.81 29.84
N PHE A 307 -16.02 3.89 30.16
CA PHE A 307 -16.25 4.33 31.53
C PHE A 307 -17.00 3.25 32.34
N ASN A 308 -18.08 2.70 31.80
CA ASN A 308 -18.91 1.70 32.47
C ASN A 308 -18.16 0.35 32.66
N ILE A 309 -17.34 -0.07 31.70
CA ILE A 309 -16.47 -1.25 31.87
C ILE A 309 -15.44 -0.98 32.97
N LEU A 310 -14.80 0.20 33.00
CA LEU A 310 -13.81 0.53 34.04
C LEU A 310 -14.44 0.67 35.44
N VAL A 311 -15.66 1.24 35.54
CA VAL A 311 -16.39 1.36 36.82
C VAL A 311 -16.87 0.00 37.31
N SER A 312 -17.45 -0.85 36.44
CA SER A 312 -17.82 -2.22 36.83
C SER A 312 -16.59 -3.03 37.24
N LYS A 313 -15.47 -2.91 36.53
CA LYS A 313 -14.18 -3.50 36.91
C LYS A 313 -13.71 -3.08 38.30
N GLN A 314 -13.82 -1.80 38.66
CA GLN A 314 -13.39 -1.33 39.97
C GLN A 314 -14.33 -1.75 41.10
N ASN A 315 -15.64 -1.83 40.83
CA ASN A 315 -16.67 -2.13 41.82
C ASN A 315 -17.05 -3.62 41.90
N LEU A 316 -16.49 -4.47 41.04
CA LEU A 316 -16.65 -5.93 41.10
C LEU A 316 -15.97 -6.48 42.36
N ASP A 317 -16.77 -7.11 43.23
CA ASP A 317 -16.30 -7.83 44.42
C ASP A 317 -15.21 -8.85 44.06
N ASN A 318 -14.22 -8.97 44.95
CA ASN A 318 -13.00 -9.77 44.77
C ASN A 318 -13.24 -11.30 44.85
N HIS A 319 -14.12 -11.84 44.02
CA HIS A 319 -14.52 -13.25 44.01
C HIS A 319 -13.46 -14.23 43.48
N ILE A 320 -12.34 -13.74 42.92
CA ILE A 320 -11.17 -14.58 42.61
C ILE A 320 -10.01 -14.21 43.54
N VAL A 321 -9.86 -15.06 44.57
CA VAL A 321 -8.72 -15.19 45.48
C VAL A 321 -8.18 -13.85 46.00
N VAL A 322 -8.70 -13.44 47.16
CA VAL A 322 -7.98 -12.50 48.03
C VAL A 322 -6.60 -13.11 48.30
N ILE A 323 -5.54 -12.31 48.14
CA ILE A 323 -4.19 -12.71 48.53
C ILE A 323 -4.10 -12.50 50.05
N GLU A 324 -4.56 -13.49 50.81
CA GLU A 324 -4.68 -13.44 52.28
C GLU A 324 -3.34 -13.63 53.02
N ASP A 325 -2.27 -13.96 52.31
CA ASP A 325 -0.94 -14.16 52.89
C ASP A 325 -0.01 -12.99 52.56
N ASP A 326 -0.14 -11.90 53.34
CA ASP A 326 0.69 -10.70 53.26
C ASP A 326 2.20 -11.04 53.31
N ASN A 327 2.60 -12.10 54.02
CA ASN A 327 4.01 -12.50 54.11
C ASN A 327 4.57 -12.95 52.75
N LYS A 328 3.75 -13.62 51.92
CA LYS A 328 4.14 -13.99 50.55
C LYS A 328 4.14 -12.81 49.60
N VAL A 329 3.22 -11.86 49.74
CA VAL A 329 3.27 -10.59 49.01
C VAL A 329 4.61 -9.90 49.27
N ASP A 330 4.95 -9.79 50.55
CA ASP A 330 6.18 -9.15 51.01
C ASP A 330 7.44 -9.97 50.64
N GLU A 331 7.33 -11.28 50.40
CA GLU A 331 8.40 -12.14 49.84
C GLU A 331 8.63 -11.86 48.35
N TYR A 332 7.57 -11.85 47.52
CA TYR A 332 7.69 -11.56 46.08
C TYR A 332 8.08 -10.10 45.79
N ILE A 333 7.72 -9.15 46.65
CA ILE A 333 8.24 -7.78 46.59
C ILE A 333 9.76 -7.77 46.83
N LYS A 334 10.25 -8.49 47.85
CA LYS A 334 11.71 -8.62 48.11
C LYS A 334 12.45 -9.36 46.99
N GLU A 335 11.80 -10.30 46.31
CA GLU A 335 12.34 -10.93 45.09
C GLU A 335 12.52 -9.90 43.97
N ALA A 336 11.50 -9.05 43.72
CA ALA A 336 11.59 -7.97 42.74
C ALA A 336 12.67 -6.92 43.09
N GLU A 337 12.78 -6.52 44.36
CA GLU A 337 13.88 -5.64 44.85
C GLU A 337 15.26 -6.26 44.58
N LYS A 338 15.41 -7.56 44.86
CA LYS A 338 16.66 -8.31 44.66
C LYS A 338 17.04 -8.45 43.19
N GLU A 339 16.07 -8.64 42.30
CA GLU A 339 16.31 -8.63 40.85
C GLU A 339 16.64 -7.23 40.30
N GLN A 340 16.04 -6.17 40.84
CA GLN A 340 16.28 -4.79 40.41
C GLN A 340 17.53 -4.15 41.02
N GLY A 341 18.07 -4.70 42.11
CA GLY A 341 19.26 -4.19 42.79
C GLY A 341 19.01 -2.92 43.63
N PHE A 342 17.75 -2.59 43.92
CA PHE A 342 17.37 -1.49 44.81
C PHE A 342 16.08 -1.83 45.57
N GLN A 343 15.86 -1.14 46.69
CA GLN A 343 14.63 -1.27 47.48
C GLN A 343 13.59 -0.24 47.02
N TYR A 344 12.33 -0.66 46.96
CA TYR A 344 11.19 0.23 46.71
C TYR A 344 11.03 1.20 47.88
N THR A 345 10.55 2.42 47.60
CA THR A 345 10.13 3.34 48.67
C THR A 345 8.84 2.85 49.33
N GLU A 346 8.55 3.28 50.57
CA GLU A 346 7.29 2.97 51.25
C GLU A 346 6.05 3.37 50.42
N GLU A 347 6.14 4.46 49.66
CA GLU A 347 5.12 4.89 48.69
C GLU A 347 4.95 3.88 47.56
N GLN A 348 6.05 3.36 47.01
CA GLN A 348 6.01 2.33 45.97
C GLN A 348 5.52 0.98 46.50
N LYS A 349 5.92 0.58 47.72
CA LYS A 349 5.44 -0.64 48.40
C LYS A 349 3.94 -0.56 48.67
N ASN A 350 3.48 0.53 49.27
CA ASN A 350 2.06 0.74 49.49
C ASN A 350 1.25 0.74 48.18
N VAL A 351 1.76 1.34 47.09
CA VAL A 351 1.12 1.23 45.77
C VAL A 351 1.04 -0.23 45.30
N ILE A 352 2.10 -1.05 45.44
CA ILE A 352 2.06 -2.48 45.05
C ILE A 352 1.01 -3.23 45.89
N THR A 353 1.05 -3.09 47.22
CA THR A 353 0.17 -3.83 48.15
C THR A 353 -1.30 -3.39 48.03
N GLN A 354 -1.59 -2.11 47.78
CA GLN A 354 -2.96 -1.65 47.49
C GLN A 354 -3.42 -2.08 46.08
N SER A 355 -2.53 -2.10 45.10
CA SER A 355 -2.86 -2.51 43.72
C SER A 355 -3.36 -3.96 43.65
N ILE A 356 -2.74 -4.89 44.38
CA ILE A 356 -3.15 -6.31 44.36
C ILE A 356 -4.53 -6.58 45.00
N GLN A 357 -5.07 -5.63 45.75
CA GLN A 357 -6.44 -5.68 46.28
C GLN A 357 -7.49 -5.13 45.28
N SER A 358 -7.04 -4.59 44.14
CA SER A 358 -7.91 -3.98 43.12
C SER A 358 -7.95 -4.80 41.81
N ASN A 359 -9.07 -4.71 41.11
CA ASN A 359 -9.25 -5.31 39.77
C ASN A 359 -8.93 -4.33 38.63
N LEU A 360 -8.98 -3.02 38.90
CA LEU A 360 -8.49 -1.94 38.04
C LEU A 360 -7.39 -1.17 38.76
N ILE A 361 -6.25 -0.99 38.09
CA ILE A 361 -5.05 -0.34 38.64
C ILE A 361 -4.54 0.69 37.62
N ILE A 362 -4.70 1.98 37.88
CA ILE A 362 -4.23 3.05 36.99
C ILE A 362 -2.96 3.67 37.58
N ILE A 363 -1.83 3.58 36.87
CA ILE A 363 -0.53 4.10 37.31
C ILE A 363 -0.10 5.25 36.41
N SER A 364 -0.26 6.46 36.95
CA SER A 364 0.14 7.73 36.34
C SER A 364 1.44 8.18 36.96
N GLY A 365 2.36 8.76 36.18
CA GLY A 365 3.60 9.28 36.75
C GLY A 365 4.50 9.95 35.73
N LYS A 366 5.28 10.94 36.19
CA LYS A 366 6.21 11.70 35.33
C LYS A 366 7.40 10.84 34.89
N ALA A 367 8.31 11.38 34.06
CA ALA A 367 9.57 10.69 33.74
C ALA A 367 10.41 10.51 35.03
N GLY A 368 11.03 9.33 35.20
CA GLY A 368 11.89 9.01 36.34
C GLY A 368 11.17 8.61 37.65
N THR A 369 9.85 8.46 37.65
CA THR A 369 9.03 8.13 38.84
C THR A 369 8.93 6.64 39.18
N GLY A 370 9.47 5.76 38.33
CA GLY A 370 9.53 4.32 38.60
C GLY A 370 8.30 3.51 38.17
N LYS A 371 7.42 4.04 37.28
CA LYS A 371 6.24 3.32 36.74
C LYS A 371 6.52 1.85 36.41
N SER A 372 7.46 1.60 35.50
CA SER A 372 7.86 0.25 35.07
C SER A 372 8.48 -0.60 36.19
N SER A 373 9.11 0.05 37.18
CA SER A 373 9.66 -0.63 38.37
C SER A 373 8.55 -1.16 39.27
N ILE A 374 7.50 -0.37 39.50
CA ILE A 374 6.28 -0.78 40.23
C ILE A 374 5.55 -1.87 39.43
N SER A 375 5.44 -1.71 38.09
CA SER A 375 4.85 -2.74 37.23
C SER A 375 5.55 -4.09 37.38
N ARG A 376 6.89 -4.13 37.52
CA ARG A 376 7.60 -5.38 37.85
C ARG A 376 7.13 -5.97 39.18
N GLY A 377 7.06 -5.16 40.24
CA GLY A 377 6.67 -5.62 41.57
C GLY A 377 5.27 -6.23 41.59
N ILE A 378 4.30 -5.53 40.99
CA ILE A 378 2.92 -6.02 40.85
C ILE A 378 2.87 -7.33 40.04
N LEU A 379 3.54 -7.38 38.88
CA LEU A 379 3.58 -8.58 38.05
C LEU A 379 4.33 -9.75 38.72
N LYS A 380 5.35 -9.48 39.56
CA LYS A 380 6.05 -10.51 40.33
C LYS A 380 5.18 -11.14 41.41
N VAL A 381 4.39 -10.34 42.13
CA VAL A 381 3.41 -10.88 43.08
C VAL A 381 2.41 -11.78 42.35
N TYR A 382 1.81 -11.31 41.24
CA TYR A 382 0.88 -12.12 40.45
C TYR A 382 1.54 -13.39 39.87
N GLN A 383 2.81 -13.33 39.43
CA GLN A 383 3.57 -14.49 38.97
C GLN A 383 3.77 -15.52 40.08
N GLY A 384 4.09 -15.08 41.30
CA GLY A 384 4.25 -15.95 42.47
C GLY A 384 2.99 -16.75 42.81
N PHE A 385 1.81 -16.14 42.62
CA PHE A 385 0.50 -16.79 42.74
C PHE A 385 0.00 -17.49 41.45
N ASN A 386 0.89 -17.73 40.47
CA ASN A 386 0.63 -18.44 39.21
C ASN A 386 -0.44 -17.83 38.28
N TYR A 387 -0.71 -16.52 38.36
CA TYR A 387 -1.61 -15.83 37.44
C TYR A 387 -1.02 -15.77 36.01
N ARG A 388 -1.85 -15.93 34.98
CA ARG A 388 -1.44 -15.73 33.58
C ARG A 388 -1.34 -14.23 33.30
N ILE A 389 -0.12 -13.77 33.03
CA ILE A 389 0.20 -12.37 32.78
C ILE A 389 0.38 -12.14 31.28
N SER A 390 -0.36 -11.18 30.73
CA SER A 390 -0.10 -10.59 29.43
C SER A 390 0.40 -9.16 29.61
N THR A 391 1.43 -8.77 28.86
CA THR A 391 1.88 -7.37 28.82
C THR A 391 1.89 -6.85 27.38
N CYS A 392 1.49 -5.62 27.19
CA CYS A 392 1.45 -4.98 25.88
C CYS A 392 1.72 -3.48 25.92
N ALA A 393 2.12 -2.94 24.78
CA ALA A 393 2.24 -1.51 24.53
C ALA A 393 1.85 -1.18 23.07
N LEU A 394 1.75 0.09 22.71
CA LEU A 394 1.35 0.47 21.34
C LEU A 394 2.40 0.09 20.27
N SER A 395 3.70 0.17 20.59
CA SER A 395 4.79 -0.05 19.64
C SER A 395 5.76 -1.16 20.06
N ALA A 396 6.41 -1.81 19.09
CA ALA A 396 7.37 -2.88 19.36
C ALA A 396 8.56 -2.44 20.24
N LYS A 397 8.98 -1.17 20.14
CA LYS A 397 10.06 -0.62 20.98
C LYS A 397 9.60 -0.28 22.40
N ALA A 398 8.33 0.11 22.59
CA ALA A 398 7.74 0.23 23.93
C ALA A 398 7.61 -1.17 24.58
N ALA A 399 7.13 -2.16 23.81
CA ALA A 399 7.10 -3.56 24.24
C ALA A 399 8.51 -4.09 24.62
N GLN A 400 9.55 -3.78 23.85
CA GLN A 400 10.93 -4.10 24.23
C GLN A 400 11.32 -3.43 25.55
N ARG A 401 11.10 -2.12 25.72
CA ARG A 401 11.45 -1.37 26.94
C ARG A 401 10.74 -1.90 28.19
N ILE A 402 9.45 -2.21 28.11
CA ILE A 402 8.72 -2.76 29.26
C ILE A 402 9.13 -4.22 29.53
N THR A 403 9.55 -4.97 28.50
CA THR A 403 10.20 -6.30 28.68
C THR A 403 11.54 -6.17 29.42
N GLU A 404 12.39 -5.21 29.03
CA GLU A 404 13.68 -4.94 29.69
C GLU A 404 13.48 -4.52 31.16
N ALA A 405 12.52 -3.65 31.46
CA ALA A 405 12.28 -3.14 32.81
C ALA A 405 11.57 -4.16 33.73
N THR A 406 10.56 -4.88 33.22
CA THR A 406 9.75 -5.81 34.03
C THR A 406 10.26 -7.24 34.02
N GLY A 407 11.03 -7.65 33.01
CA GLY A 407 11.41 -9.05 32.79
C GLY A 407 10.30 -9.94 32.24
N PHE A 408 9.07 -9.41 32.07
CA PHE A 408 7.96 -10.13 31.47
C PHE A 408 7.91 -9.87 29.95
N ALA A 409 7.72 -10.93 29.16
CA ALA A 409 7.64 -10.80 27.71
C ALA A 409 6.45 -9.89 27.30
N SER A 410 6.73 -8.92 26.44
CA SER A 410 5.73 -7.97 25.95
C SER A 410 5.54 -8.02 24.44
N SER A 411 4.42 -7.47 23.99
CA SER A 411 4.02 -7.44 22.58
C SER A 411 3.31 -6.14 22.22
N THR A 412 3.06 -5.88 20.93
CA THR A 412 2.15 -4.80 20.55
C THR A 412 0.71 -5.20 20.90
N ILE A 413 -0.16 -4.24 21.23
CA ILE A 413 -1.60 -4.48 21.48
C ILE A 413 -2.22 -5.31 20.33
N HIS A 414 -1.93 -4.95 19.07
CA HIS A 414 -2.32 -5.69 17.87
C HIS A 414 -1.85 -7.15 17.83
N ARG A 415 -0.64 -7.45 18.37
CA ARG A 415 -0.12 -8.82 18.45
C ARG A 415 -0.75 -9.59 19.61
N LEU A 416 -1.07 -8.94 20.73
CA LEU A 416 -1.78 -9.56 21.85
C LEU A 416 -3.22 -9.94 21.45
N LEU A 417 -3.95 -9.01 20.82
CA LEU A 417 -5.35 -9.19 20.40
C LEU A 417 -5.54 -10.13 19.19
N GLY A 418 -4.45 -10.62 18.57
CA GLY A 418 -4.51 -11.51 17.42
C GLY A 418 -5.11 -10.84 16.18
N SER A 419 -4.44 -9.81 15.68
CA SER A 419 -4.78 -9.07 14.47
C SER A 419 -4.94 -9.91 13.18
N GLN A 420 -6.04 -9.73 12.42
CA GLN A 420 -6.30 -10.28 11.06
C GLN A 420 -7.13 -9.26 10.20
N GLY A 421 -6.60 -8.46 9.27
CA GLY A 421 -7.38 -7.39 8.52
C GLY A 421 -7.25 -5.91 9.01
N LEU A 422 -8.34 -5.17 9.28
CA LEU A 422 -8.34 -3.85 9.99
C LEU A 422 -9.44 -3.76 11.08
N ASN A 423 -9.07 -3.50 12.33
CA ASN A 423 -9.91 -3.54 13.55
C ASN A 423 -10.61 -4.87 13.94
N GLU A 424 -10.69 -5.91 13.10
CA GLU A 424 -11.08 -7.26 13.58
C GLU A 424 -10.00 -7.89 14.49
N PHE A 425 -10.37 -8.31 15.70
CA PHE A 425 -9.46 -8.96 16.64
C PHE A 425 -9.90 -10.39 16.95
N THR A 426 -8.93 -11.32 16.95
CA THR A 426 -9.17 -12.72 17.35
C THR A 426 -9.75 -12.78 18.76
N TYR A 427 -9.26 -11.93 19.66
CA TYR A 427 -9.80 -11.78 21.00
C TYR A 427 -10.72 -10.57 21.12
N ASN A 428 -11.92 -10.78 21.67
CA ASN A 428 -13.02 -9.83 21.78
C ASN A 428 -14.06 -10.38 22.78
N PHE A 429 -15.21 -9.71 22.96
CA PHE A 429 -16.22 -10.08 23.96
C PHE A 429 -16.76 -11.52 23.79
N GLN A 430 -16.78 -12.06 22.58
CA GLN A 430 -17.23 -13.44 22.30
C GLN A 430 -16.10 -14.49 22.41
N ASN A 431 -14.84 -14.04 22.43
CA ASN A 431 -13.66 -14.90 22.59
C ASN A 431 -12.59 -14.17 23.42
N PRO A 432 -12.71 -14.10 24.76
CA PRO A 432 -11.81 -13.29 25.58
C PRO A 432 -10.36 -13.82 25.63
N LEU A 433 -9.42 -12.91 25.90
CA LEU A 433 -8.01 -13.24 26.13
C LEU A 433 -7.86 -14.27 27.27
N PRO A 434 -7.02 -15.31 27.10
CA PRO A 434 -6.74 -16.31 28.13
C PRO A 434 -5.73 -15.78 29.18
N THR A 435 -6.00 -14.60 29.73
CA THR A 435 -5.12 -13.85 30.64
C THR A 435 -5.87 -13.46 31.91
N ASP A 436 -5.23 -13.61 33.06
CA ASP A 436 -5.80 -13.28 34.37
C ASP A 436 -5.39 -11.87 34.81
N VAL A 437 -4.23 -11.41 34.33
CA VAL A 437 -3.71 -10.05 34.51
C VAL A 437 -3.29 -9.50 33.14
N LEU A 438 -3.64 -8.24 32.87
CA LEU A 438 -3.24 -7.49 31.68
C LEU A 438 -2.51 -6.21 32.07
N LEU A 439 -1.24 -6.06 31.68
CA LEU A 439 -0.50 -4.81 31.72
C LEU A 439 -0.56 -4.10 30.37
N ILE A 440 -0.96 -2.82 30.39
CA ILE A 440 -1.01 -1.91 29.25
C ILE A 440 -0.02 -0.78 29.55
N ASP A 441 1.09 -0.70 28.80
CA ASP A 441 2.11 0.35 28.95
C ASP A 441 2.05 1.40 27.81
N GLU A 442 2.50 2.62 28.12
CA GLU A 442 2.30 3.83 27.32
C GLU A 442 0.82 4.10 26.97
N GLY A 443 -0.08 3.87 27.94
CA GLY A 443 -1.53 3.97 27.78
C GLY A 443 -2.06 5.32 27.30
N SER A 444 -1.29 6.40 27.49
CA SER A 444 -1.58 7.75 26.97
C SER A 444 -1.47 7.88 25.45
N MET A 445 -0.95 6.88 24.74
CA MET A 445 -0.88 6.88 23.28
C MET A 445 -2.05 6.12 22.61
N ILE A 446 -2.94 5.49 23.38
CA ILE A 446 -4.01 4.61 22.89
C ILE A 446 -5.32 5.40 22.71
N ASN A 447 -5.91 5.36 21.50
CA ASN A 447 -7.16 6.07 21.20
C ASN A 447 -8.39 5.29 21.70
N ALA A 448 -9.54 5.96 21.82
CA ALA A 448 -10.71 5.36 22.47
C ALA A 448 -11.20 4.06 21.80
N GLY A 449 -11.18 3.98 20.47
CA GLY A 449 -11.57 2.76 19.75
C GLY A 449 -10.68 1.54 20.03
N LEU A 450 -9.35 1.72 20.01
CA LEU A 450 -8.41 0.63 20.34
C LEU A 450 -8.45 0.30 21.86
N PHE A 451 -8.70 1.30 22.71
CA PHE A 451 -8.87 1.10 24.15
C PHE A 451 -10.11 0.25 24.45
N LEU A 452 -11.27 0.59 23.87
CA LEU A 452 -12.49 -0.22 24.01
C LEU A 452 -12.28 -1.64 23.49
N SER A 453 -11.64 -1.80 22.33
CA SER A 453 -11.35 -3.12 21.74
C SER A 453 -10.52 -4.01 22.69
N LEU A 454 -9.59 -3.42 23.45
CA LEU A 454 -8.75 -4.11 24.41
C LEU A 454 -9.49 -4.43 25.72
N LEU A 455 -10.45 -3.60 26.13
CA LEU A 455 -11.33 -3.84 27.28
C LEU A 455 -12.40 -4.89 26.99
N GLU A 456 -13.04 -4.85 25.81
CA GLU A 456 -14.01 -5.87 25.39
C GLU A 456 -13.34 -7.24 25.16
N ALA A 457 -12.02 -7.29 24.96
CA ALA A 457 -11.26 -8.53 24.78
C ALA A 457 -10.80 -9.22 26.08
N VAL A 458 -11.22 -8.77 27.27
CA VAL A 458 -10.88 -9.43 28.55
C VAL A 458 -12.14 -9.83 29.34
N ASN A 459 -12.08 -10.96 30.04
CA ASN A 459 -13.17 -11.42 30.90
C ASN A 459 -13.41 -10.43 32.05
N ASP A 460 -14.62 -10.38 32.60
CA ASP A 460 -14.95 -9.54 33.78
C ASP A 460 -14.01 -9.79 34.98
N THR A 461 -13.50 -11.02 35.11
CA THR A 461 -12.56 -11.42 36.16
C THR A 461 -11.09 -11.09 35.90
N THR A 462 -10.71 -10.67 34.69
CA THR A 462 -9.32 -10.29 34.35
C THR A 462 -8.95 -8.94 34.97
N ARG A 463 -7.84 -8.88 35.71
CA ARG A 463 -7.34 -7.64 36.34
C ARG A 463 -6.57 -6.79 35.34
N ILE A 464 -6.75 -5.47 35.38
CA ILE A 464 -6.23 -4.54 34.37
C ILE A 464 -5.30 -3.51 35.04
N ILE A 465 -4.04 -3.47 34.59
CA ILE A 465 -3.02 -2.49 34.99
C ILE A 465 -2.75 -1.56 33.81
N ILE A 466 -3.01 -0.26 33.97
CA ILE A 466 -2.83 0.75 32.93
C ILE A 466 -1.72 1.71 33.36
N CYS A 467 -0.57 1.65 32.69
CA CYS A 467 0.61 2.47 32.94
C CYS A 467 0.79 3.51 31.83
N GLY A 468 1.17 4.74 32.21
CA GLY A 468 1.46 5.78 31.21
C GLY A 468 1.82 7.13 31.80
N ASP A 469 1.93 8.13 30.94
CA ASP A 469 2.09 9.54 31.33
C ASP A 469 1.12 10.39 30.51
N HIS A 470 0.10 10.94 31.18
CA HIS A 470 -0.99 11.71 30.57
C HIS A 470 -0.56 13.02 29.90
N MET A 471 0.71 13.44 30.03
CA MET A 471 1.30 14.61 29.37
C MET A 471 2.40 14.25 28.35
N GLN A 472 2.51 12.97 27.94
CA GLN A 472 3.12 12.65 26.65
C GLN A 472 2.26 13.15 25.47
N LEU A 473 2.73 12.94 24.24
CA LEU A 473 1.91 13.13 23.05
C LEU A 473 0.60 12.32 23.16
N PRO A 474 -0.57 12.93 22.90
CA PRO A 474 -1.86 12.27 23.03
C PRO A 474 -2.09 11.24 21.90
N PRO A 475 -3.16 10.43 22.00
CA PRO A 475 -3.45 9.39 21.00
C PRO A 475 -3.67 9.92 19.58
N ILE A 476 -3.30 9.14 18.57
CA ILE A 476 -3.66 9.43 17.18
C ILE A 476 -5.10 8.95 16.94
N GLY A 477 -6.00 9.88 16.60
CA GLY A 477 -7.45 9.65 16.56
C GLY A 477 -8.18 10.16 17.81
N TYR A 478 -9.48 9.87 17.87
CA TYR A 478 -10.41 10.44 18.84
C TYR A 478 -10.29 9.93 20.29
N GLY A 479 -10.69 10.77 21.23
CA GLY A 479 -10.70 10.51 22.68
C GLY A 479 -9.34 10.76 23.35
N ASN A 480 -9.31 10.68 24.68
CA ASN A 480 -8.10 10.85 25.49
C ASN A 480 -8.11 9.95 26.76
N VAL A 481 -8.72 8.77 26.64
CA VAL A 481 -9.12 7.84 27.73
C VAL A 481 -8.19 7.85 28.94
N PHE A 482 -6.90 7.55 28.76
CA PHE A 482 -5.96 7.46 29.88
C PHE A 482 -5.79 8.80 30.63
N SER A 483 -5.79 9.94 29.93
CA SER A 483 -5.78 11.25 30.58
C SER A 483 -7.10 11.52 31.29
N ASP A 484 -8.23 11.18 30.66
CA ASP A 484 -9.56 11.48 31.18
C ASP A 484 -9.83 10.71 32.48
N ILE A 485 -9.57 9.40 32.53
CA ILE A 485 -9.77 8.57 33.72
C ILE A 485 -8.86 8.94 34.91
N ILE A 486 -7.73 9.62 34.66
CA ILE A 486 -6.82 10.10 35.72
C ILE A 486 -7.39 11.32 36.48
N HIS A 487 -8.31 12.07 35.86
CA HIS A 487 -8.91 13.27 36.45
C HIS A 487 -10.32 13.03 37.02
N ARG A 488 -10.89 11.83 36.87
CA ARG A 488 -12.19 11.45 37.46
C ARG A 488 -12.00 10.91 38.88
N SER A 489 -12.74 11.46 39.83
CA SER A 489 -12.75 11.01 41.23
C SER A 489 -13.27 9.59 41.43
N GLU A 490 -13.98 9.05 40.45
CA GLU A 490 -14.53 7.70 40.42
C GLU A 490 -13.46 6.61 40.26
N PHE A 491 -12.24 6.94 39.81
CA PHE A 491 -11.18 5.96 39.55
C PHE A 491 -9.99 6.07 40.50
N ASN A 492 -9.62 4.92 41.09
CA ASN A 492 -8.44 4.78 41.93
C ASN A 492 -7.15 4.86 41.07
N SER A 493 -6.61 6.07 40.91
CA SER A 493 -5.36 6.31 40.18
C SER A 493 -4.18 6.59 41.12
N TYR A 494 -3.12 5.78 40.99
CA TYR A 494 -1.87 5.93 41.72
C TYR A 494 -0.97 6.92 40.96
N GLN A 495 -1.00 8.18 41.40
CA GLN A 495 -0.18 9.25 40.82
C GLN A 495 1.21 9.31 41.47
N LEU A 496 2.22 8.75 40.81
CA LEU A 496 3.62 8.78 41.24
C LEU A 496 4.17 10.20 41.05
N THR A 497 4.25 10.94 42.16
CA THR A 497 4.68 12.35 42.16
C THR A 497 6.19 12.51 42.36
N LYS A 498 6.81 11.64 43.17
CA LYS A 498 8.24 11.72 43.51
C LYS A 498 9.09 11.02 42.44
N PRO A 499 10.13 11.67 41.87
CA PRO A 499 11.16 10.96 41.12
C PRO A 499 11.90 9.99 42.05
N MET A 500 12.44 8.90 41.51
CA MET A 500 13.36 8.07 42.28
C MET A 500 14.61 8.87 42.65
N ARG A 501 15.26 8.55 43.77
CA ARG A 501 16.43 9.29 44.32
C ARG A 501 17.61 9.45 43.36
N GLN A 502 17.70 8.59 42.34
CA GLN A 502 18.67 8.68 41.24
C GLN A 502 18.19 9.64 40.13
N ALA A 503 16.89 9.68 39.85
CA ALA A 503 16.27 10.59 38.87
C ALA A 503 16.26 12.05 39.34
N GLU A 504 16.16 12.32 40.64
CA GLU A 504 16.32 13.68 41.21
C GLU A 504 17.70 14.31 40.94
N LEU A 505 18.70 13.51 40.57
CA LEU A 505 20.03 14.00 40.19
C LEU A 505 20.07 14.46 38.72
N SER A 506 19.16 13.97 37.88
CA SER A 506 19.09 14.23 36.45
C SER A 506 18.39 15.56 36.14
N GLY A 507 19.11 16.43 35.46
CA GLY A 507 18.59 17.65 34.86
C GLY A 507 17.64 17.37 33.70
N ILE A 508 17.83 16.26 32.98
CA ILE A 508 16.93 15.89 31.88
C ILE A 508 15.56 15.57 32.45
N LEU A 509 15.50 14.72 33.46
CA LEU A 509 14.24 14.31 34.08
C LEU A 509 13.59 15.46 34.87
N SER A 510 14.37 16.27 35.62
CA SER A 510 13.81 17.43 36.32
C SER A 510 13.23 18.46 35.36
N ASP A 511 13.96 18.80 34.28
CA ASP A 511 13.56 19.89 33.40
C ASP A 511 12.54 19.47 32.35
N ALA A 512 12.58 18.20 31.90
CA ALA A 512 11.51 17.62 31.10
C ALA A 512 10.20 17.60 31.90
N ASN A 513 10.23 17.25 33.19
CA ASN A 513 9.05 17.30 34.05
C ASN A 513 8.55 18.74 34.28
N LEU A 514 9.43 19.75 34.39
CA LEU A 514 9.02 21.15 34.44
C LEU A 514 8.33 21.60 33.12
N ILE A 515 8.92 21.26 31.97
CA ILE A 515 8.33 21.55 30.64
C ILE A 515 6.98 20.84 30.47
N ARG A 516 6.87 19.58 30.92
CA ARG A 516 5.64 18.80 30.96
C ARG A 516 4.53 19.55 31.71
N ASP A 517 4.88 20.15 32.85
CA ASP A 517 3.97 20.94 33.70
C ASP A 517 3.76 22.39 33.19
N GLY A 518 4.29 22.76 32.01
CA GLY A 518 4.18 24.12 31.44
C GLY A 518 5.08 25.18 32.11
N ILE A 519 5.98 24.74 33.00
CA ILE A 519 6.90 25.60 33.75
C ILE A 519 8.22 25.71 32.98
N SER A 520 8.73 26.93 32.78
CA SER A 520 10.07 27.11 32.22
C SER A 520 11.12 26.60 33.23
N PRO A 521 12.00 25.66 32.87
CA PRO A 521 13.12 25.24 33.72
C PRO A 521 14.21 26.31 33.84
N LEU A 522 14.08 27.42 33.09
CA LEU A 522 15.03 28.52 32.98
C LEU A 522 14.35 29.85 33.33
N SER A 523 15.04 30.72 34.07
CA SER A 523 14.59 32.10 34.27
C SER A 523 14.67 32.91 32.98
N GLU A 524 15.80 32.80 32.25
CA GLU A 524 16.03 33.48 30.98
C GLU A 524 16.81 32.57 29.99
N PRO A 525 16.56 32.68 28.67
CA PRO A 525 17.38 32.03 27.65
C PRO A 525 18.79 32.65 27.59
N SER A 526 19.85 31.82 27.53
CA SER A 526 21.23 32.31 27.38
C SER A 526 22.10 31.40 26.49
N LEU A 527 23.30 31.86 26.14
CA LEU A 527 24.17 31.18 25.16
C LEU A 527 24.55 29.73 25.55
N LYS A 528 24.60 29.41 26.84
CA LYS A 528 24.75 28.05 27.36
C LYS A 528 24.31 27.97 28.83
N ILE A 529 23.42 27.03 29.15
CA ILE A 529 23.02 26.67 30.52
C ILE A 529 23.21 25.17 30.70
N ILE A 530 23.63 24.75 31.90
CA ILE A 530 23.80 23.34 32.30
C ILE A 530 22.94 23.11 33.54
N ARG A 531 22.19 22.00 33.56
CA ARG A 531 21.15 21.67 34.54
C ARG A 531 21.35 20.26 35.09
N GLY A 532 20.74 19.99 36.25
CA GLY A 532 20.91 18.73 36.99
C GLY A 532 22.17 18.68 37.85
N LYS A 533 22.16 17.81 38.87
CA LYS A 533 23.36 17.47 39.66
C LYS A 533 24.33 16.61 38.84
N LEU A 534 23.81 15.78 37.94
CA LEU A 534 24.58 14.99 36.97
C LEU A 534 25.16 15.84 35.80
N LYS A 535 24.73 17.10 35.65
CA LYS A 535 25.14 18.01 34.56
C LYS A 535 24.87 17.42 33.16
N ASP A 536 23.73 16.74 33.06
CA ASP A 536 23.26 15.92 31.95
C ASP A 536 22.35 16.68 30.97
N MET A 537 21.65 17.72 31.44
CA MET A 537 20.81 18.57 30.59
C MET A 537 21.51 19.89 30.25
N TYR A 538 21.46 20.27 28.97
CA TYR A 538 22.07 21.47 28.42
C TYR A 538 21.06 22.24 27.57
N TYR A 539 21.08 23.57 27.69
CA TYR A 539 20.35 24.47 26.81
C TYR A 539 21.34 25.43 26.14
N MET A 540 21.22 25.66 24.84
CA MET A 540 22.10 26.58 24.11
C MET A 540 21.28 27.37 23.08
N PHE A 541 20.98 28.62 23.42
CA PHE A 541 20.12 29.46 22.59
C PHE A 541 20.89 30.23 21.51
N ARG A 542 20.31 30.38 20.32
CA ARG A 542 20.84 31.22 19.23
C ARG A 542 19.69 31.89 18.49
N ASP A 543 19.88 33.14 18.08
CA ASP A 543 18.81 33.96 17.48
C ASP A 543 18.69 33.83 15.95
N ASN A 544 19.57 33.03 15.32
CA ASN A 544 19.50 32.71 13.90
C ASN A 544 19.75 31.21 13.63
N ARG A 545 19.21 30.73 12.51
CA ARG A 545 19.15 29.30 12.17
C ARG A 545 20.49 28.70 11.76
N GLU A 546 21.36 29.49 11.11
CA GLU A 546 22.71 29.07 10.74
C GLU A 546 23.59 28.86 11.98
N ALA A 547 23.44 29.69 13.01
CA ALA A 547 24.09 29.52 14.29
C ALA A 547 23.54 28.31 15.06
N LEU A 548 22.24 27.99 14.94
CA LEU A 548 21.68 26.72 15.45
C LEU A 548 22.22 25.51 14.71
N GLN A 549 22.26 25.53 13.37
CA GLN A 549 22.83 24.44 12.57
C GLN A 549 24.30 24.22 12.94
N ASN A 550 25.10 25.29 12.98
CA ASN A 550 26.52 25.22 13.31
C ASN A 550 26.78 24.75 14.74
N ILE A 551 26.03 25.22 15.73
CA ILE A 551 26.20 24.74 17.11
C ILE A 551 25.69 23.30 17.28
N ALA A 552 24.68 22.86 16.52
CA ALA A 552 24.22 21.48 16.51
C ALA A 552 25.28 20.54 15.95
N ILE A 553 25.89 20.91 14.82
CA ILE A 553 27.01 20.17 14.23
C ILE A 553 28.20 20.15 15.19
N GLN A 554 28.63 21.29 15.73
CA GLN A 554 29.73 21.38 16.70
C GLN A 554 29.46 20.54 17.97
N THR A 555 28.22 20.55 18.46
CA THR A 555 27.83 19.78 19.66
C THR A 555 27.77 18.28 19.38
N PHE A 556 27.35 17.87 18.18
CA PHE A 556 27.41 16.48 17.74
C PHE A 556 28.87 15.99 17.68
N LEU A 557 29.72 16.70 16.92
CA LEU A 557 31.15 16.42 16.79
C LEU A 557 31.81 16.31 18.17
N LYS A 558 31.49 17.24 19.09
CA LYS A 558 32.05 17.25 20.45
C LYS A 558 31.50 16.17 21.38
N SER A 559 30.26 15.71 21.18
CA SER A 559 29.70 14.65 22.03
C SER A 559 30.36 13.30 21.75
N ILE A 560 30.65 13.02 20.47
CA ILE A 560 31.31 11.78 20.07
C ILE A 560 32.82 11.73 20.38
N GLU A 561 33.44 12.84 20.81
CA GLU A 561 34.79 12.83 21.41
C GLU A 561 34.82 11.98 22.70
N THR A 562 33.66 11.80 23.35
CA THR A 562 33.52 11.21 24.69
C THR A 562 32.51 10.05 24.78
N GLU A 563 31.75 9.80 23.72
CA GLU A 563 30.61 8.88 23.71
C GLU A 563 30.54 8.11 22.38
N ASP A 564 30.01 6.90 22.39
CA ASP A 564 29.80 6.13 21.17
C ASP A 564 28.84 6.86 20.21
N ILE A 565 29.20 6.90 18.94
CA ILE A 565 28.52 7.71 17.92
C ILE A 565 27.09 7.23 17.63
N GLY A 566 26.77 5.95 17.80
CA GLY A 566 25.42 5.40 17.66
C GLY A 566 24.47 5.87 18.74
N GLU A 567 25.01 6.04 19.93
CA GLU A 567 24.30 6.52 21.11
C GLU A 567 24.11 8.06 21.15
N VAL A 568 24.78 8.83 20.28
CA VAL A 568 24.57 10.28 20.06
C VAL A 568 23.71 10.54 18.80
N VAL A 569 22.61 11.30 18.85
CA VAL A 569 21.85 11.66 17.63
C VAL A 569 21.15 13.01 17.68
N ILE A 570 20.99 13.67 16.52
CA ILE A 570 20.15 14.85 16.33
C ILE A 570 18.71 14.47 15.99
N ILE A 571 17.76 15.09 16.68
CA ILE A 571 16.32 14.97 16.42
C ILE A 571 15.79 16.31 15.95
N THR A 572 15.20 16.33 14.76
CA THR A 572 14.60 17.52 14.14
C THR A 572 13.16 17.24 13.66
N PRO A 573 12.22 18.19 13.81
CA PRO A 573 10.85 18.05 13.32
C PRO A 573 10.67 17.89 11.79
N ARG A 574 11.69 18.15 10.95
CA ARG A 574 11.54 18.16 9.46
C ARG A 574 12.62 17.37 8.73
N LYS A 575 12.24 16.61 7.69
CA LYS A 575 13.17 15.75 6.91
C LYS A 575 13.92 16.53 5.82
N GLN A 576 13.28 17.57 5.29
CA GLN A 576 13.77 18.39 4.17
C GLN A 576 13.06 19.77 4.15
N ASN A 577 13.39 20.63 3.18
CA ASN A 577 12.87 22.01 3.01
C ASN A 577 13.18 23.01 4.16
N CYS A 578 14.18 22.75 5.01
CA CYS A 578 14.78 23.77 5.89
C CYS A 578 16.25 23.45 6.19
N ILE A 579 17.02 24.47 6.60
CA ILE A 579 18.45 24.35 6.92
C ILE A 579 18.73 23.40 8.10
N ASN A 580 17.78 23.30 9.04
CA ASN A 580 17.82 22.43 10.22
C ASN A 580 17.11 21.08 9.99
N SER A 581 16.94 20.67 8.73
CA SER A 581 16.35 19.37 8.38
C SER A 581 17.35 18.22 8.51
N SER A 582 16.85 16.98 8.67
CA SER A 582 17.74 15.83 8.94
C SER A 582 18.72 15.56 7.79
N ILE A 583 18.28 15.67 6.54
CA ILE A 583 19.12 15.42 5.36
C ILE A 583 20.30 16.39 5.31
N GLU A 584 20.06 17.70 5.49
CA GLU A 584 21.14 18.70 5.41
C GLU A 584 22.09 18.62 6.63
N LEU A 585 21.55 18.36 7.83
CA LEU A 585 22.37 18.12 9.03
C LEU A 585 23.28 16.89 8.86
N ASN A 586 22.72 15.77 8.40
CA ASN A 586 23.46 14.53 8.15
C ASN A 586 24.66 14.74 7.21
N LYS A 587 24.41 15.38 6.07
CA LYS A 587 25.39 15.68 5.02
C LYS A 587 26.57 16.49 5.56
N ILE A 588 26.30 17.57 6.30
CA ILE A 588 27.37 18.44 6.84
C ILE A 588 28.12 17.77 7.99
N ILE A 589 27.44 16.97 8.83
CA ILE A 589 28.10 16.22 9.92
C ILE A 589 29.07 15.19 9.35
N GLN A 590 28.65 14.40 8.36
CA GLN A 590 29.52 13.41 7.72
C GLN A 590 30.79 14.06 7.14
N GLU A 591 30.64 15.20 6.46
CA GLU A 591 31.77 15.88 5.81
C GLU A 591 32.81 16.34 6.84
N LYS A 592 32.36 16.91 7.96
CA LYS A 592 33.25 17.36 9.04
C LYS A 592 33.83 16.22 9.89
N LEU A 593 33.15 15.07 9.96
CA LEU A 593 33.65 13.90 10.69
C LEU A 593 34.74 13.15 9.94
N LEU A 594 34.51 12.89 8.66
CA LEU A 594 35.28 11.90 7.89
C LEU A 594 36.20 12.56 6.86
N GLY A 595 36.01 13.86 6.59
CA GLY A 595 36.89 14.66 5.73
C GLY A 595 36.74 14.39 4.25
N SER A 596 37.22 15.32 3.42
CA SER A 596 37.07 15.29 1.96
C SER A 596 37.84 14.15 1.28
N GLU A 597 38.96 13.71 1.87
CA GLU A 597 39.82 12.64 1.32
C GLU A 597 39.44 11.22 1.78
N SER A 598 38.44 11.07 2.67
CA SER A 598 38.01 9.75 3.10
C SER A 598 37.55 8.88 1.93
N LYS A 599 37.87 7.58 2.01
CA LYS A 599 37.22 6.58 1.13
C LYS A 599 35.72 6.73 1.27
N PHE A 600 35.04 6.81 0.13
CA PHE A 600 33.60 6.98 0.06
C PHE A 600 32.98 6.09 -1.00
N ILE A 601 31.69 5.87 -0.82
CA ILE A 601 30.78 5.20 -1.74
C ILE A 601 29.53 6.08 -1.80
N SER A 602 28.95 6.30 -2.99
CA SER A 602 27.89 7.32 -3.16
C SER A 602 26.64 6.72 -3.75
N TYR A 603 25.51 7.31 -3.40
CA TYR A 603 24.20 6.78 -3.72
C TYR A 603 23.21 7.94 -3.85
N GLY A 604 22.76 8.21 -5.08
CA GLY A 604 21.93 9.39 -5.39
C GLY A 604 22.67 10.71 -5.15
N GLU A 605 22.05 11.63 -4.42
CA GLU A 605 22.69 12.84 -3.88
C GLU A 605 23.43 12.55 -2.56
N THR A 606 23.13 11.41 -1.92
CA THR A 606 23.70 11.01 -0.64
C THR A 606 25.09 10.38 -0.80
N VAL A 607 26.07 10.90 -0.07
CA VAL A 607 27.41 10.30 0.03
C VAL A 607 27.47 9.46 1.29
N PHE A 608 28.15 8.31 1.25
CA PHE A 608 28.42 7.46 2.40
C PHE A 608 29.94 7.25 2.55
N LYS A 609 30.52 7.81 3.61
CA LYS A 609 31.97 7.75 3.88
C LYS A 609 32.34 6.59 4.79
N LEU A 610 33.58 6.11 4.68
CA LEU A 610 34.13 5.09 5.58
C LEU A 610 34.07 5.62 7.02
N GLY A 611 33.41 4.89 7.93
CA GLY A 611 33.10 5.34 9.29
C GLY A 611 31.71 5.98 9.48
N ALA A 612 30.86 6.05 8.45
CA ALA A 612 29.58 6.75 8.56
C ALA A 612 28.54 6.03 9.44
N LYS A 613 27.84 6.79 10.28
CA LYS A 613 26.71 6.31 11.09
C LYS A 613 25.41 6.35 10.30
N VAL A 614 24.64 5.28 10.38
CA VAL A 614 23.46 5.08 9.55
C VAL A 614 22.31 4.37 10.28
N MET A 615 21.08 4.57 9.80
CA MET A 615 19.86 3.98 10.36
C MET A 615 19.26 2.91 9.43
N GLN A 616 18.39 2.11 10.03
CA GLN A 616 17.46 1.15 9.48
C GLN A 616 16.04 1.76 9.72
N ILE A 617 15.25 2.25 8.74
CA ILE A 617 13.89 2.83 8.95
C ILE A 617 12.61 1.97 8.76
N THR A 618 12.62 0.65 8.56
CA THR A 618 11.46 -0.30 8.59
C THR A 618 11.92 -1.74 9.03
N ASN A 619 11.05 -2.76 9.27
CA ASN A 619 11.44 -4.02 9.97
C ASN A 619 12.07 -5.14 9.09
N ASN A 620 13.23 -5.79 9.41
CA ASN A 620 13.84 -6.96 8.68
C ASN A 620 14.03 -8.17 9.61
N TYR A 621 13.69 -9.39 9.17
CA TYR A 621 13.57 -10.56 10.06
C TYR A 621 14.72 -11.64 10.02
N GLU A 622 15.78 -11.62 9.17
CA GLU A 622 17.01 -12.49 9.37
C GLU A 622 18.39 -11.92 8.98
N LYS A 623 18.50 -10.78 8.28
CA LYS A 623 19.49 -9.83 8.80
C LYS A 623 19.02 -9.35 10.17
N ASN A 624 17.78 -9.63 10.60
CA ASN A 624 17.29 -9.53 11.98
C ASN A 624 17.60 -8.15 12.55
N ILE A 625 16.94 -7.15 11.96
CA ILE A 625 17.33 -5.75 12.02
C ILE A 625 16.13 -4.83 11.73
N PHE A 626 15.53 -4.26 12.77
CA PHE A 626 14.18 -3.71 12.76
C PHE A 626 14.09 -2.20 12.45
N ASN A 627 12.86 -1.68 12.43
CA ASN A 627 12.61 -0.25 12.25
C ASN A 627 13.20 0.53 13.42
N GLY A 628 14.14 1.44 13.11
CA GLY A 628 14.82 2.29 14.08
C GLY A 628 16.14 1.73 14.63
N GLU A 629 16.68 0.64 14.08
CA GLU A 629 18.04 0.17 14.39
C GLU A 629 19.13 0.99 13.67
N ILE A 630 20.39 0.89 14.12
CA ILE A 630 21.52 1.75 13.72
C ILE A 630 22.82 0.95 13.63
N GLY A 631 23.71 1.36 12.71
CA GLY A 631 25.04 0.77 12.53
C GLY A 631 26.07 1.75 11.91
N TYR A 632 27.28 1.25 11.62
CA TYR A 632 28.40 2.04 11.08
C TYR A 632 29.14 1.39 9.92
N ILE A 633 29.52 2.16 8.89
CA ILE A 633 30.37 1.67 7.81
C ILE A 633 31.79 1.37 8.32
N THR A 634 32.19 0.11 8.38
CA THR A 634 33.50 -0.35 8.87
C THR A 634 34.54 -0.56 7.77
N TYR A 635 34.12 -0.83 6.52
CA TYR A 635 35.00 -1.08 5.38
C TYR A 635 34.49 -0.39 4.11
N ILE A 636 35.38 0.01 3.20
CA ILE A 636 35.08 0.37 1.80
C ILE A 636 36.22 -0.13 0.89
N GLY A 637 35.89 -0.89 -0.14
CA GLY A 637 36.87 -1.43 -1.09
C GLY A 637 36.28 -2.00 -2.38
N GLU A 638 37.11 -2.66 -3.17
CA GLU A 638 36.80 -3.16 -4.52
C GLU A 638 37.09 -4.66 -4.64
N LYS A 639 36.11 -5.43 -5.11
CA LYS A 639 36.24 -6.86 -5.47
C LYS A 639 36.10 -7.02 -7.00
N ASN A 640 36.75 -8.02 -7.59
CA ASN A 640 36.63 -8.35 -9.02
C ASN A 640 35.65 -9.51 -9.21
N GLU A 641 34.50 -9.25 -9.86
CA GLU A 641 33.51 -10.28 -10.23
C GLU A 641 33.28 -10.23 -11.75
N GLU A 642 33.31 -11.37 -12.43
CA GLU A 642 33.02 -11.55 -13.87
C GLU A 642 33.60 -10.47 -14.82
N LYS A 643 34.86 -10.10 -14.60
CA LYS A 643 35.63 -9.05 -15.34
C LYS A 643 35.19 -7.59 -15.08
N LYS A 644 34.49 -7.30 -13.98
CA LYS A 644 34.25 -5.93 -13.49
C LYS A 644 34.70 -5.76 -12.04
N LYS A 645 35.11 -4.53 -11.71
CA LYS A 645 35.29 -4.08 -10.32
C LYS A 645 33.94 -3.69 -9.73
N VAL A 646 33.67 -4.16 -8.52
CA VAL A 646 32.47 -3.82 -7.73
C VAL A 646 32.92 -3.15 -6.44
N LYS A 647 32.42 -1.94 -6.18
CA LYS A 647 32.57 -1.26 -4.88
C LYS A 647 31.51 -1.77 -3.90
N TYR A 648 31.95 -1.95 -2.66
CA TYR A 648 31.11 -2.31 -1.52
C TYR A 648 31.64 -1.66 -0.25
N CYS A 649 30.76 -1.58 0.74
CA CYS A 649 31.09 -1.31 2.12
C CYS A 649 30.57 -2.45 3.03
N GLU A 650 30.89 -2.38 4.32
CA GLU A 650 30.37 -3.28 5.36
C GLU A 650 29.82 -2.39 6.48
N VAL A 651 28.68 -2.73 7.09
CA VAL A 651 28.07 -1.97 8.20
C VAL A 651 27.81 -2.90 9.37
N GLU A 652 28.29 -2.48 10.54
CA GLU A 652 28.17 -3.21 11.80
C GLU A 652 26.97 -2.73 12.62
N TYR A 653 26.18 -3.66 13.15
CA TYR A 653 25.01 -3.42 14.02
C TYR A 653 25.09 -4.21 15.32
N ASN A 654 24.24 -3.87 16.28
CA ASN A 654 24.00 -4.70 17.47
C ASN A 654 22.85 -5.70 17.19
N ASP A 655 22.97 -6.94 17.65
CA ASP A 655 21.93 -7.98 17.48
C ASP A 655 20.84 -7.87 18.57
N LEU A 656 19.56 -7.80 18.17
CA LEU A 656 18.42 -7.65 19.11
C LEU A 656 17.74 -8.97 19.51
N ALA A 657 18.04 -10.10 18.85
CA ALA A 657 17.32 -11.36 19.15
C ALA A 657 18.00 -12.25 20.22
N VAL A 658 19.18 -11.85 20.72
CA VAL A 658 19.99 -12.65 21.65
C VAL A 658 20.52 -11.74 22.76
N SER A 659 20.60 -12.27 23.98
CA SER A 659 21.07 -11.53 25.16
C SER A 659 22.56 -11.14 25.07
N PHE A 660 22.80 -9.85 24.85
CA PHE A 660 24.07 -9.10 24.99
C PHE A 660 25.26 -9.45 24.05
N ASP A 661 26.05 -8.41 23.78
CA ASP A 661 27.40 -8.39 23.16
C ASP A 661 27.64 -9.05 21.79
N ARG A 662 26.60 -9.45 21.06
CA ARG A 662 26.77 -9.85 19.65
C ARG A 662 26.63 -8.67 18.68
N LYS A 663 27.76 -8.30 18.09
CA LYS A 663 27.83 -7.44 16.90
C LYS A 663 27.57 -8.26 15.64
N LYS A 664 26.69 -7.76 14.79
CA LYS A 664 26.34 -8.36 13.50
C LYS A 664 26.83 -7.45 12.38
N ILE A 665 27.99 -7.81 11.82
CA ILE A 665 28.47 -7.22 10.56
C ILE A 665 27.59 -7.73 9.42
N VAL A 666 27.17 -6.80 8.58
CA VAL A 666 26.42 -7.06 7.35
C VAL A 666 27.22 -6.45 6.19
N GLU A 667 27.27 -7.10 5.02
CA GLU A 667 27.88 -6.53 3.80
C GLU A 667 26.88 -5.59 3.10
N TYR A 668 27.43 -4.58 2.42
CA TYR A 668 26.73 -3.47 1.78
C TYR A 668 27.35 -3.09 0.42
N LYS A 669 27.04 -3.83 -0.64
CA LYS A 669 27.41 -3.51 -2.05
C LYS A 669 26.87 -2.12 -2.52
N MET A 670 27.28 -1.61 -3.68
CA MET A 670 26.85 -0.26 -4.17
C MET A 670 25.33 -0.10 -4.36
N ASN A 671 24.66 -1.16 -4.81
CA ASN A 671 23.21 -1.26 -4.89
C ASN A 671 22.57 -1.41 -3.51
N GLU A 672 23.30 -2.08 -2.64
CA GLU A 672 23.16 -2.01 -1.21
C GLU A 672 23.56 -0.62 -0.64
N LEU A 673 22.96 0.49 -1.13
CA LEU A 673 23.07 1.84 -0.52
C LEU A 673 21.74 2.63 -0.30
N SER A 674 20.55 2.08 -0.57
CA SER A 674 19.28 2.78 -0.24
C SER A 674 18.35 2.03 0.75
N GLU A 675 18.89 1.79 1.93
CA GLU A 675 18.22 1.43 3.19
C GLU A 675 18.71 2.36 4.34
N ILE A 676 19.66 3.23 4.02
CA ILE A 676 20.32 4.15 4.91
C ILE A 676 19.80 5.53 4.56
N GLU A 677 19.02 6.15 5.44
CA GLU A 677 19.42 7.49 5.83
C GLU A 677 20.68 7.41 6.69
N LEU A 678 21.60 8.35 6.44
CA LEU A 678 22.59 8.75 7.43
C LEU A 678 21.85 9.06 8.75
N ALA A 679 22.43 8.70 9.90
CA ALA A 679 21.73 8.76 11.18
C ALA A 679 22.46 9.57 12.24
N TYR A 680 23.20 10.58 11.80
CA TYR A 680 23.63 11.66 12.67
C TYR A 680 22.45 12.55 13.06
N ALA A 681 21.50 12.73 12.15
CA ALA A 681 20.21 13.38 12.36
C ALA A 681 19.08 12.50 11.80
N MET A 682 17.90 12.51 12.42
CA MET A 682 16.74 11.74 11.94
C MET A 682 15.42 12.49 12.06
N THR A 683 14.38 11.92 11.43
CA THR A 683 12.99 12.35 11.60
C THR A 683 12.09 11.19 12.02
N CYS A 684 10.77 11.41 11.95
CA CYS A 684 9.79 10.39 12.28
C CYS A 684 9.21 9.63 11.05
N HIS A 685 9.50 9.99 9.77
CA HIS A 685 8.71 9.55 8.59
C HIS A 685 9.52 9.12 7.31
N LYS A 686 8.90 8.29 6.44
CA LYS A 686 9.52 7.08 5.81
C LYS A 686 8.67 6.52 4.58
N CYS A 687 9.15 6.31 3.31
CA CYS A 687 8.28 6.19 2.06
C CYS A 687 8.70 5.35 0.79
N VAL A 688 7.86 5.30 -0.28
CA VAL A 688 8.04 4.70 -1.65
C VAL A 688 7.54 5.60 -2.80
N THR A 689 7.69 5.24 -4.09
CA THR A 689 7.22 6.09 -5.22
C THR A 689 5.74 6.02 -5.54
N GLU A 690 5.24 7.08 -6.17
CA GLU A 690 3.83 7.26 -6.52
C GLU A 690 3.24 6.26 -7.52
N ASP A 691 4.04 5.77 -8.46
CA ASP A 691 3.63 4.83 -9.51
C ASP A 691 3.72 3.35 -9.09
N THR A 692 3.84 3.09 -7.79
CA THR A 692 3.88 1.74 -7.22
C THR A 692 2.52 1.05 -7.37
N MET A 693 2.43 0.03 -8.22
CA MET A 693 1.28 -0.85 -8.38
C MET A 693 0.98 -1.64 -7.11
N LEU A 694 -0.27 -1.57 -6.66
CA LEU A 694 -0.82 -2.30 -5.53
C LEU A 694 -1.87 -3.30 -6.03
N PHE A 695 -1.86 -4.54 -5.56
CA PHE A 695 -3.03 -5.43 -5.69
C PHE A 695 -4.09 -5.00 -4.67
N SER A 696 -5.36 -4.82 -5.06
CA SER A 696 -6.43 -4.36 -4.16
C SER A 696 -7.84 -4.87 -4.52
N THR A 697 -8.85 -4.58 -3.69
CA THR A 697 -10.28 -4.81 -4.04
C THR A 697 -10.76 -3.98 -5.24
N ASN A 698 -9.99 -2.96 -5.63
CA ASN A 698 -10.15 -2.21 -6.88
C ASN A 698 -9.29 -2.81 -7.99
N GLY A 699 -8.91 -4.09 -7.88
CA GLY A 699 -7.92 -4.76 -8.71
C GLY A 699 -6.54 -4.13 -8.55
N ILE A 700 -5.74 -4.10 -9.60
CA ILE A 700 -4.44 -3.41 -9.54
C ILE A 700 -4.66 -1.89 -9.69
N ILE A 701 -3.91 -1.07 -8.95
CA ILE A 701 -4.00 0.40 -8.90
C ILE A 701 -2.61 1.03 -8.64
N GLU A 702 -2.35 2.27 -9.07
CA GLU A 702 -1.19 3.04 -8.58
C GLU A 702 -1.39 3.50 -7.12
N LEU A 703 -0.30 3.55 -6.34
CA LEU A 703 -0.29 4.13 -5.00
C LEU A 703 -0.79 5.60 -4.99
N ASN A 704 -0.53 6.36 -6.05
CA ASN A 704 -1.07 7.72 -6.21
C ASN A 704 -2.61 7.77 -6.23
N GLU A 705 -3.30 6.69 -6.64
CA GLU A 705 -4.77 6.66 -6.61
C GLU A 705 -5.34 6.59 -5.17
N LEU A 706 -4.48 6.37 -4.17
CA LEU A 706 -4.82 6.49 -2.76
C LEU A 706 -4.60 7.91 -2.22
N ASN A 707 -3.98 8.81 -2.99
CA ASN A 707 -3.64 10.17 -2.57
C ASN A 707 -4.90 10.98 -2.24
N ASN A 708 -5.17 11.16 -0.94
CA ASN A 708 -6.40 11.80 -0.44
C ASN A 708 -6.35 13.34 -0.53
N ASN A 709 -5.82 13.87 -1.63
CA ASN A 709 -5.39 15.27 -1.79
C ASN A 709 -4.36 15.66 -0.70
N ALA A 710 -3.42 14.77 -0.38
CA ALA A 710 -2.36 15.06 0.59
C ALA A 710 -1.28 15.93 -0.06
N GLY A 711 -1.06 17.12 0.50
CA GLY A 711 -0.01 18.05 0.13
C GLY A 711 1.38 17.56 0.52
N LYS A 712 2.42 18.24 0.05
CA LYS A 712 3.81 17.85 0.28
C LYS A 712 4.18 17.97 1.77
N TYR A 713 4.63 16.85 2.35
CA TYR A 713 4.84 16.60 3.78
C TYR A 713 3.58 16.48 4.64
N GLU A 714 2.39 16.32 4.04
CA GLU A 714 1.12 16.12 4.73
C GLU A 714 0.79 14.62 4.90
N SER A 715 0.21 14.24 6.04
CA SER A 715 -0.40 12.93 6.26
C SER A 715 -1.92 13.09 6.32
N LYS A 716 -2.66 12.22 5.64
CA LYS A 716 -4.13 12.19 5.68
C LYS A 716 -4.64 10.79 5.98
N ILE A 717 -5.65 10.72 6.84
CA ILE A 717 -6.42 9.50 7.05
C ILE A 717 -7.14 9.16 5.73
N LEU A 718 -7.29 7.87 5.47
CA LEU A 718 -7.89 7.37 4.24
C LEU A 718 -9.38 7.02 4.43
N ASN A 719 -10.13 7.20 3.36
CA ASN A 719 -11.59 7.02 3.32
C ASN A 719 -12.03 5.64 3.84
N ASP A 720 -13.20 5.48 4.48
CA ASP A 720 -13.69 4.12 4.85
C ASP A 720 -13.89 3.25 3.62
N ASP A 721 -14.14 3.96 2.58
CA ASP A 721 -14.06 3.65 1.20
C ASP A 721 -12.72 3.08 0.63
N VAL A 722 -11.52 3.05 1.26
CA VAL A 722 -10.30 2.64 0.50
C VAL A 722 -10.37 1.23 -0.11
N PRO A 723 -9.89 1.03 -1.37
CA PRO A 723 -9.39 -0.26 -1.80
C PRO A 723 -8.59 -0.94 -0.68
N TYR A 724 -9.04 -2.12 -0.26
CA TYR A 724 -8.25 -2.95 0.63
C TYR A 724 -7.04 -3.42 -0.18
N VAL A 725 -5.84 -3.16 0.30
CA VAL A 725 -4.58 -3.49 -0.37
C VAL A 725 -4.12 -4.86 0.11
N TYR A 726 -3.66 -5.69 -0.81
CA TYR A 726 -3.19 -7.04 -0.49
C TYR A 726 -1.88 -6.96 0.30
N ASN A 727 -1.90 -7.48 1.54
CA ASN A 727 -0.73 -7.46 2.42
C ASN A 727 0.30 -8.56 2.14
N GLY A 728 -0.03 -9.48 1.22
CA GLY A 728 0.77 -10.66 0.86
C GLY A 728 0.15 -11.97 1.34
N TYR A 729 -0.68 -11.91 2.39
CA TYR A 729 -1.46 -13.02 2.94
C TYR A 729 -2.97 -12.83 2.69
N GLU A 730 -3.48 -11.64 2.96
CA GLU A 730 -4.90 -11.27 2.92
C GLU A 730 -5.09 -9.83 2.39
N LEU A 731 -6.34 -9.39 2.27
CA LEU A 731 -6.70 -8.02 1.90
C LEU A 731 -6.83 -7.17 3.17
N GLU A 732 -6.05 -6.09 3.27
CA GLU A 732 -6.02 -5.20 4.44
C GLU A 732 -6.25 -3.75 4.02
N LYS A 733 -7.14 -3.06 4.72
CA LYS A 733 -7.49 -1.67 4.44
C LYS A 733 -6.34 -0.73 4.85
N PRO A 734 -5.80 0.14 3.99
CA PRO A 734 -4.82 1.12 4.40
C PRO A 734 -5.49 2.24 5.22
N LYS A 735 -4.92 2.59 6.38
CA LYS A 735 -5.51 3.52 7.36
C LYS A 735 -5.21 5.00 7.07
N ALA A 736 -4.00 5.29 6.63
CA ALA A 736 -3.53 6.65 6.33
C ALA A 736 -2.58 6.65 5.13
N PHE A 737 -2.45 7.81 4.48
CA PHE A 737 -1.56 8.09 3.36
C PHE A 737 -0.72 9.32 3.69
N TYR A 738 0.60 9.18 3.61
CA TYR A 738 1.57 10.24 3.86
C TYR A 738 2.29 10.61 2.57
N ASN A 739 2.34 11.90 2.25
CA ASN A 739 3.08 12.42 1.11
C ASN A 739 4.42 13.00 1.57
N ALA A 740 5.53 12.30 1.30
CA ALA A 740 6.88 12.78 1.62
C ALA A 740 7.45 13.75 0.57
N GLY A 741 6.74 14.00 -0.53
CA GLY A 741 7.27 14.80 -1.62
C GLY A 741 8.37 14.09 -2.41
N ILE A 742 9.12 14.88 -3.17
CA ILE A 742 10.29 14.40 -3.91
C ILE A 742 11.39 13.97 -2.92
N SER A 743 11.87 12.74 -3.08
CA SER A 743 13.00 12.17 -2.35
C SER A 743 13.88 11.35 -3.31
N GLU A 744 15.13 11.15 -2.91
CA GLU A 744 15.99 10.10 -3.48
C GLU A 744 15.32 8.72 -3.34
N CYS A 745 15.60 7.77 -4.25
CA CYS A 745 15.02 6.42 -4.27
C CYS A 745 15.93 5.40 -5.00
N LEU A 746 15.88 4.11 -4.63
CA LEU A 746 16.34 3.02 -5.51
C LEU A 746 15.24 2.46 -6.37
N ILE A 747 15.58 2.12 -7.61
CA ILE A 747 14.85 1.16 -8.43
C ILE A 747 15.54 -0.20 -8.29
N ILE A 748 14.89 -1.16 -7.63
CA ILE A 748 15.35 -2.56 -7.51
C ILE A 748 14.72 -3.40 -8.61
N SER A 749 15.51 -4.18 -9.36
CA SER A 749 15.02 -5.09 -10.41
C SER A 749 15.41 -6.55 -10.17
N SER A 750 14.46 -7.47 -10.38
CA SER A 750 14.61 -8.92 -10.22
C SER A 750 15.09 -9.65 -11.48
N GLN A 751 15.55 -10.90 -11.36
CA GLN A 751 16.02 -11.74 -12.48
C GLN A 751 14.96 -12.03 -13.55
N ARG A 752 13.66 -11.92 -13.22
CA ARG A 752 12.57 -12.00 -14.21
C ARG A 752 11.95 -10.64 -14.56
N GLY A 753 12.54 -9.54 -14.07
CA GLY A 753 12.31 -8.18 -14.56
C GLY A 753 11.24 -7.35 -13.82
N TYR A 754 10.58 -7.90 -12.81
CA TYR A 754 9.78 -7.11 -11.85
C TYR A 754 10.69 -6.09 -11.16
N SER A 755 10.20 -4.85 -10.98
CA SER A 755 10.98 -3.78 -10.36
C SER A 755 10.14 -2.88 -9.45
N LEU A 756 10.70 -2.47 -8.29
CA LEU A 756 10.07 -1.58 -7.31
C LEU A 756 10.97 -0.36 -7.06
N THR A 757 10.36 0.82 -6.90
CA THR A 757 11.06 2.07 -6.60
C THR A 757 10.72 2.58 -5.20
N ALA A 758 11.71 2.73 -4.33
CA ALA A 758 11.53 2.98 -2.89
C ALA A 758 12.55 3.99 -2.34
N THR A 759 12.23 4.76 -1.28
CA THR A 759 13.23 5.67 -0.66
C THR A 759 14.44 4.89 -0.14
N PRO A 760 15.56 5.55 0.19
CA PRO A 760 16.74 4.99 0.85
C PRO A 760 16.57 4.26 2.16
N ASP A 761 15.45 3.57 2.41
CA ASP A 761 14.80 3.65 3.72
C ASP A 761 13.60 2.64 3.87
N HIS A 762 12.95 2.17 2.80
CA HIS A 762 11.67 1.41 2.88
C HIS A 762 11.69 -0.12 2.55
N LYS A 763 11.10 -1.02 3.37
CA LYS A 763 11.39 -2.49 3.38
C LYS A 763 10.63 -3.35 2.40
N ILE A 764 11.30 -4.43 1.96
CA ILE A 764 11.00 -5.32 0.84
C ILE A 764 11.49 -6.74 1.20
N ASN A 765 10.58 -7.69 1.29
CA ASN A 765 10.80 -9.11 1.59
C ASN A 765 11.79 -9.77 0.61
N VAL A 766 12.80 -10.44 1.17
CA VAL A 766 13.72 -11.39 0.54
C VAL A 766 13.65 -12.76 1.24
N LEU A 767 14.43 -13.74 0.77
CA LEU A 767 14.66 -15.00 1.44
C LEU A 767 16.07 -15.10 2.03
N GLY A 768 16.15 -15.44 3.33
CA GLY A 768 17.36 -15.48 4.13
C GLY A 768 18.17 -16.78 4.08
N LYS A 769 19.36 -16.77 4.69
CA LYS A 769 20.34 -17.87 4.70
C LYS A 769 19.95 -19.05 5.60
N ASP A 770 19.01 -18.85 6.52
CA ASP A 770 18.34 -19.89 7.30
C ASP A 770 17.19 -20.57 6.54
N GLY A 771 16.59 -19.87 5.56
CA GLY A 771 15.45 -20.28 4.74
C GLY A 771 14.14 -19.52 5.00
N TYR A 772 14.09 -18.56 5.92
CA TYR A 772 12.87 -17.80 6.24
C TYR A 772 12.70 -16.52 5.38
N ILE A 773 11.46 -15.99 5.32
CA ILE A 773 11.13 -14.76 4.58
C ILE A 773 11.36 -13.56 5.48
N ILE A 774 12.17 -12.62 4.97
CA ILE A 774 12.70 -11.52 5.76
C ILE A 774 12.78 -10.24 4.92
N PRO A 775 12.21 -9.11 5.37
CA PRO A 775 12.30 -7.82 4.68
C PRO A 775 13.73 -7.26 4.64
N LYS A 776 14.09 -6.42 3.64
CA LYS A 776 15.26 -5.51 3.48
C LYS A 776 14.83 -4.26 2.65
N TYR A 777 15.31 -3.02 2.84
CA TYR A 777 14.90 -1.85 2.00
C TYR A 777 15.53 -1.98 0.62
N ALA A 778 16.60 -1.24 0.34
CA ALA A 778 17.47 -1.50 -0.77
C ALA A 778 18.97 -1.45 -0.40
N LYS A 779 19.41 -0.74 0.66
CA LYS A 779 20.83 -0.85 1.13
C LYS A 779 21.20 -2.22 1.63
N ASP A 780 20.26 -3.03 2.02
CA ASP A 780 20.53 -4.39 2.45
C ASP A 780 20.21 -5.39 1.33
N ILE A 781 19.74 -4.95 0.14
CA ILE A 781 19.47 -5.80 -1.03
C ILE A 781 20.63 -5.75 -2.04
N THR A 782 21.47 -6.79 -2.02
CA THR A 782 22.49 -7.05 -3.06
C THR A 782 21.87 -7.59 -4.34
N ASN A 783 22.70 -7.67 -5.38
CA ASN A 783 22.46 -8.58 -6.51
C ASN A 783 22.54 -10.07 -6.12
N ASP A 784 23.04 -10.43 -4.92
CA ASP A 784 23.08 -11.82 -4.41
C ASP A 784 21.82 -12.24 -3.65
N ASP A 785 20.94 -11.29 -3.35
CA ASP A 785 19.70 -11.52 -2.62
C ASP A 785 18.56 -12.03 -3.47
N TYR A 786 17.58 -12.62 -2.80
CA TYR A 786 16.43 -13.26 -3.42
C TYR A 786 15.13 -12.60 -2.97
N VAL A 787 14.69 -11.56 -3.68
CA VAL A 787 13.43 -10.85 -3.40
C VAL A 787 12.21 -11.77 -3.52
N VAL A 788 11.26 -11.55 -2.63
CA VAL A 788 9.98 -12.26 -2.50
C VAL A 788 8.96 -11.54 -3.36
N ILE A 789 8.87 -11.97 -4.62
CA ILE A 789 7.79 -11.57 -5.51
C ILE A 789 6.57 -12.43 -5.17
N ILE A 790 5.51 -11.83 -4.65
CA ILE A 790 4.24 -12.50 -4.35
C ILE A 790 3.52 -12.80 -5.66
N LYS A 791 3.19 -14.08 -5.87
CA LYS A 791 2.46 -14.58 -7.03
C LYS A 791 1.17 -15.23 -6.59
N ASN A 792 0.23 -15.40 -7.52
CA ASN A 792 -1.02 -16.11 -7.24
C ASN A 792 -1.83 -15.42 -6.09
N SER A 793 -1.65 -14.11 -5.90
CA SER A 793 -2.44 -13.26 -4.99
C SER A 793 -3.94 -13.49 -5.20
N ASN A 794 -4.31 -13.72 -6.46
CA ASN A 794 -5.67 -13.88 -6.92
C ASN A 794 -6.59 -12.68 -6.57
N ILE A 795 -6.06 -11.45 -6.57
CA ILE A 795 -6.76 -10.22 -6.14
C ILE A 795 -7.15 -9.36 -7.34
N TYR A 796 -8.44 -9.15 -7.54
CA TYR A 796 -9.01 -8.50 -8.73
C TYR A 796 -10.14 -7.59 -8.30
N GLY A 797 -10.50 -6.65 -9.16
CA GLY A 797 -11.54 -5.68 -8.86
C GLY A 797 -12.65 -5.76 -9.88
N ASP A 798 -13.86 -5.59 -9.41
CA ASP A 798 -15.08 -5.33 -10.16
C ASP A 798 -15.15 -3.86 -10.65
N LYS A 799 -14.04 -3.21 -11.07
CA LYS A 799 -14.21 -1.92 -11.79
C LYS A 799 -15.01 -2.20 -13.01
N ILE A 800 -16.06 -1.41 -13.26
CA ILE A 800 -17.13 -1.88 -14.13
C ILE A 800 -17.71 -0.82 -15.07
N SER A 801 -16.79 0.00 -15.59
CA SER A 801 -17.03 1.27 -16.26
C SER A 801 -16.22 1.48 -17.52
N LEU A 802 -16.89 1.95 -18.57
CA LEU A 802 -16.32 3.06 -19.32
C LEU A 802 -16.35 4.25 -18.36
N PRO A 803 -15.28 5.01 -18.22
CA PRO A 803 -15.37 6.42 -17.96
C PRO A 803 -16.39 7.17 -18.83
N ASP A 804 -16.44 8.49 -18.69
CA ASP A 804 -17.40 9.37 -19.36
C ASP A 804 -16.78 10.62 -19.96
N ASN A 805 -15.47 10.86 -19.75
CA ASN A 805 -14.70 11.41 -20.87
C ASN A 805 -14.93 10.54 -22.10
N TRP A 806 -15.01 9.24 -21.88
CA TRP A 806 -15.42 8.28 -22.87
C TRP A 806 -16.75 8.68 -23.58
N LYS A 807 -17.79 9.27 -22.98
CA LYS A 807 -18.98 9.66 -23.79
C LYS A 807 -18.72 10.74 -24.88
N VAL A 808 -19.64 10.79 -25.83
CA VAL A 808 -19.54 11.53 -27.10
C VAL A 808 -20.89 11.94 -27.64
N ASP A 809 -20.78 12.68 -28.72
CA ASP A 809 -21.71 13.68 -29.13
C ASP A 809 -21.72 13.61 -30.66
N LEU A 810 -22.78 12.96 -31.14
CA LEU A 810 -23.11 12.69 -32.54
C LEU A 810 -23.22 13.98 -33.40
N SER A 811 -23.10 15.17 -32.80
CA SER A 811 -23.18 16.45 -33.52
C SER A 811 -21.91 16.86 -34.23
N THR A 812 -20.73 16.30 -33.89
CA THR A 812 -19.50 16.50 -34.68
C THR A 812 -19.36 15.54 -35.86
N LEU A 813 -20.32 14.60 -36.03
CA LEU A 813 -20.41 13.75 -37.21
C LEU A 813 -21.09 14.45 -38.38
N ASP A 814 -20.68 14.04 -39.58
CA ASP A 814 -21.45 14.23 -40.80
C ASP A 814 -22.80 13.52 -40.69
N ILE A 815 -23.92 14.23 -40.91
CA ILE A 815 -25.29 13.72 -40.77
C ILE A 815 -25.54 12.47 -41.65
N ARG A 816 -24.75 12.24 -42.71
CA ARG A 816 -24.84 11.05 -43.58
C ARG A 816 -24.10 9.82 -43.03
N THR A 817 -23.56 9.92 -41.83
CA THR A 817 -22.85 8.85 -41.14
C THR A 817 -23.81 7.73 -40.76
N SER A 818 -23.54 6.51 -41.24
CA SER A 818 -24.21 5.32 -40.71
C SER A 818 -23.85 5.12 -39.24
N ILE A 819 -24.84 5.33 -38.37
CA ILE A 819 -24.81 5.02 -36.93
C ILE A 819 -24.97 3.51 -36.72
N TYR A 820 -24.37 3.03 -35.63
CA TYR A 820 -24.49 1.67 -35.10
C TYR A 820 -24.76 1.83 -33.58
N GLU A 821 -24.89 0.78 -32.77
CA GLU A 821 -25.53 0.81 -31.42
C GLU A 821 -24.90 1.68 -30.25
N ILE A 822 -25.50 1.72 -29.02
CA ILE A 822 -25.03 2.44 -27.78
C ILE A 822 -25.44 1.72 -26.43
N PRO A 823 -24.52 1.15 -25.60
CA PRO A 823 -24.67 0.42 -24.33
C PRO A 823 -24.13 1.32 -23.21
N THR A 824 -23.35 0.74 -22.29
CA THR A 824 -21.93 1.11 -22.13
C THR A 824 -20.95 -0.07 -21.80
N TYR A 825 -20.95 -1.33 -22.35
CA TYR A 825 -20.29 -2.53 -21.69
C TYR A 825 -18.80 -2.97 -21.96
N LEU A 826 -18.12 -3.65 -21.00
CA LEU A 826 -16.80 -4.36 -21.07
C LEU A 826 -17.07 -5.80 -20.75
N THR A 827 -16.86 -6.57 -21.76
CA THR A 827 -17.50 -7.83 -22.01
C THR A 827 -16.40 -8.87 -22.10
N LYS A 828 -16.78 -10.14 -21.90
CA LYS A 828 -16.01 -11.25 -22.47
C LYS A 828 -15.69 -10.88 -23.91
N GLU A 829 -16.74 -10.32 -24.42
CA GLU A 829 -16.88 -10.05 -25.74
C GLU A 829 -15.93 -8.85 -26.04
N PHE A 830 -15.81 -7.78 -25.21
CA PHE A 830 -14.81 -6.71 -25.40
C PHE A 830 -13.37 -7.23 -25.34
N ALA A 831 -12.97 -7.85 -24.24
CA ALA A 831 -11.65 -7.49 -23.76
C ALA A 831 -10.44 -8.37 -24.17
N ARG A 832 -10.52 -9.27 -25.17
CA ARG A 832 -9.32 -9.75 -25.91
C ARG A 832 -9.18 -8.99 -27.21
N PHE A 833 -10.27 -8.52 -27.80
CA PHE A 833 -10.22 -7.48 -28.81
C PHE A 833 -9.27 -6.45 -28.15
N LEU A 834 -9.48 -6.09 -26.87
CA LEU A 834 -8.54 -5.29 -26.08
C LEU A 834 -7.07 -5.76 -26.12
N GLY A 835 -6.88 -7.02 -25.77
CA GLY A 835 -5.63 -7.76 -25.84
C GLY A 835 -4.91 -7.67 -27.16
N TYR A 836 -5.67 -7.89 -28.22
CA TYR A 836 -5.23 -8.08 -29.56
C TYR A 836 -4.74 -6.75 -30.15
N MET A 837 -5.32 -5.56 -29.87
CA MET A 837 -4.63 -4.30 -30.29
C MET A 837 -3.33 -4.25 -29.53
N VAL A 838 -3.40 -4.57 -28.25
CA VAL A 838 -2.27 -4.60 -27.32
C VAL A 838 -1.29 -5.77 -27.59
N ALA A 839 -1.49 -6.45 -28.72
CA ALA A 839 -0.65 -7.43 -29.37
C ALA A 839 -0.16 -6.88 -30.69
N ASP A 840 -1.12 -6.60 -31.57
CA ASP A 840 -0.96 -5.97 -32.84
C ASP A 840 -2.15 -5.02 -33.12
N GLY A 841 -2.04 -3.74 -32.75
CA GLY A 841 -3.08 -2.69 -32.86
C GLY A 841 -2.58 -1.33 -33.40
N VAL A 842 -3.34 -0.55 -34.17
CA VAL A 842 -2.89 0.58 -35.00
C VAL A 842 -3.88 1.76 -35.18
N VAL A 843 -3.49 3.02 -34.85
CA VAL A 843 -4.27 4.31 -34.92
C VAL A 843 -3.55 5.62 -35.58
N SER A 844 -3.61 6.39 -36.77
CA SER A 844 -4.06 6.64 -38.28
C SER A 844 -5.38 6.90 -39.09
N ASN A 845 -5.62 8.15 -39.42
CA ASN A 845 -6.15 8.58 -40.71
C ASN A 845 -7.42 8.01 -41.32
N HIS A 846 -7.39 7.18 -42.36
CA HIS A 846 -8.66 6.89 -43.02
C HIS A 846 -9.59 6.08 -42.11
N GLY A 847 -9.09 5.41 -41.06
CA GLY A 847 -9.80 4.46 -40.21
C GLY A 847 -9.06 3.13 -40.05
N ILE A 848 -9.54 1.94 -40.40
CA ILE A 848 -9.12 0.66 -39.77
C ILE A 848 -8.99 -0.68 -40.48
N LYS A 849 -8.14 -1.53 -39.87
CA LYS A 849 -7.87 -2.94 -40.17
C LYS A 849 -7.33 -3.72 -38.94
N TYR A 850 -7.03 -5.02 -39.05
CA TYR A 850 -6.00 -5.78 -38.27
C TYR A 850 -5.38 -6.88 -39.12
N GLY A 851 -4.14 -7.26 -38.82
CA GLY A 851 -3.40 -8.20 -39.62
C GLY A 851 -2.55 -9.21 -38.86
N LYS A 852 -2.75 -10.48 -39.20
CA LYS A 852 -1.94 -11.62 -38.78
C LYS A 852 -1.86 -12.68 -39.86
N ASN A 853 -0.75 -13.42 -39.87
CA ASN A 853 -0.42 -14.45 -40.85
C ASN A 853 -1.39 -15.65 -40.89
N HIS A 854 -2.37 -15.70 -40.00
CA HIS A 854 -3.34 -16.80 -39.91
C HIS A 854 -4.74 -16.24 -40.20
N LYS A 855 -5.37 -16.67 -41.30
CA LYS A 855 -6.75 -16.23 -41.60
C LYS A 855 -7.72 -16.57 -40.48
N ASN A 856 -7.51 -17.67 -39.76
CA ASN A 856 -8.36 -17.95 -38.61
C ASN A 856 -8.28 -16.82 -37.58
N VAL A 857 -7.13 -16.19 -37.33
CA VAL A 857 -6.98 -15.02 -36.41
C VAL A 857 -7.51 -13.70 -37.01
N VAL A 858 -8.05 -13.70 -38.24
CA VAL A 858 -8.56 -12.48 -38.91
C VAL A 858 -10.00 -12.62 -39.45
N LEU A 859 -10.46 -13.86 -39.68
CA LEU A 859 -11.86 -14.21 -39.47
C LEU A 859 -12.16 -14.09 -37.98
N ASP A 860 -11.24 -14.55 -37.14
CA ASP A 860 -11.10 -14.17 -35.74
C ASP A 860 -10.48 -12.75 -35.58
N PHE A 861 -10.82 -11.84 -36.50
CA PHE A 861 -10.94 -10.39 -36.30
C PHE A 861 -12.30 -9.86 -36.78
N ASN A 862 -12.74 -10.36 -37.93
CA ASN A 862 -13.99 -10.00 -38.58
C ASN A 862 -15.25 -10.50 -37.96
N ASN A 863 -15.14 -11.59 -37.21
CA ASN A 863 -16.26 -12.09 -36.47
C ASN A 863 -16.63 -10.94 -35.50
N VAL A 864 -15.78 -10.51 -34.53
CA VAL A 864 -15.74 -9.30 -33.62
C VAL A 864 -16.18 -8.00 -34.29
N ILE A 865 -16.52 -7.91 -35.57
CA ILE A 865 -16.94 -6.69 -36.24
C ILE A 865 -18.50 -6.51 -36.37
N TYR A 866 -19.37 -7.56 -36.29
CA TYR A 866 -20.87 -7.61 -36.49
C TYR A 866 -21.98 -7.49 -35.33
N GLN A 867 -21.87 -7.96 -34.07
CA GLN A 867 -22.66 -7.55 -32.86
C GLN A 867 -22.35 -6.20 -32.20
N ILE A 868 -21.32 -6.05 -31.33
CA ILE A 868 -21.02 -4.82 -30.55
C ILE A 868 -21.34 -3.64 -31.42
N PHE A 869 -20.87 -3.68 -32.65
CA PHE A 869 -20.90 -2.54 -33.52
C PHE A 869 -21.68 -2.76 -34.79
N GLY A 870 -22.51 -3.80 -34.86
CA GLY A 870 -23.48 -4.04 -35.92
C GLY A 870 -22.86 -4.29 -37.30
N TYR A 871 -21.54 -4.25 -37.44
CA TYR A 871 -20.91 -4.01 -38.72
C TYR A 871 -20.59 -5.32 -39.45
N LYS A 872 -21.07 -5.51 -40.68
CA LYS A 872 -20.66 -6.70 -41.45
C LYS A 872 -19.31 -6.50 -42.11
N ALA A 873 -18.28 -7.10 -41.52
CA ALA A 873 -16.91 -7.06 -42.03
C ALA A 873 -16.84 -7.45 -43.51
N LYS A 874 -15.84 -6.91 -44.22
CA LYS A 874 -15.42 -7.51 -45.49
C LYS A 874 -14.48 -8.66 -45.18
N GLU A 875 -14.63 -9.79 -45.86
CA GLU A 875 -13.71 -10.95 -45.82
C GLU A 875 -12.21 -10.56 -45.75
N PRO A 876 -11.33 -11.27 -45.00
CA PRO A 876 -9.85 -11.16 -45.07
C PRO A 876 -9.30 -11.81 -46.38
N ARG A 877 -8.20 -11.33 -47.00
CA ARG A 877 -7.96 -11.49 -48.48
C ARG A 877 -6.63 -12.20 -48.94
N ASN A 878 -5.83 -11.72 -49.95
CA ASN A 878 -4.63 -12.44 -50.51
C ASN A 878 -3.24 -11.80 -51.11
N VAL A 879 -2.89 -10.48 -51.29
CA VAL A 879 -1.62 -9.85 -51.90
C VAL A 879 -0.22 -9.92 -51.20
N LEU A 880 0.07 -10.77 -50.20
CA LEU A 880 1.40 -11.44 -50.24
C LEU A 880 1.19 -12.94 -50.43
N PRO A 881 0.59 -13.35 -51.57
CA PRO A 881 0.24 -14.74 -51.83
C PRO A 881 1.52 -15.56 -52.02
N GLY A 882 2.60 -14.89 -52.47
CA GLY A 882 3.95 -15.42 -52.57
C GLY A 882 4.82 -15.15 -51.33
N GLY A 883 4.24 -14.73 -50.20
CA GLY A 883 4.96 -14.51 -48.96
C GLY A 883 5.37 -15.83 -48.30
N THR A 884 6.68 -16.01 -48.04
CA THR A 884 7.26 -17.27 -47.50
C THR A 884 6.77 -17.68 -46.10
N MET A 885 5.93 -16.87 -45.44
CA MET A 885 5.34 -17.12 -44.13
C MET A 885 3.81 -17.35 -44.16
N GLY A 886 3.23 -17.61 -45.34
CA GLY A 886 1.76 -17.60 -45.55
C GLY A 886 1.18 -16.18 -45.65
N GLY A 887 2.07 -15.18 -45.81
CA GLY A 887 1.81 -13.74 -45.78
C GLY A 887 1.11 -13.25 -44.50
N MET A 888 0.32 -12.17 -44.57
CA MET A 888 -0.27 -11.47 -43.41
C MET A 888 -1.70 -11.06 -43.73
N TYR A 889 -2.68 -11.98 -43.55
CA TYR A 889 -4.10 -11.65 -43.73
C TYR A 889 -4.46 -10.43 -42.93
N LEU A 890 -5.25 -9.55 -43.53
CA LEU A 890 -5.82 -8.45 -42.79
C LEU A 890 -7.24 -8.15 -43.26
N SER A 891 -7.99 -7.46 -42.42
CA SER A 891 -9.37 -7.10 -42.72
C SER A 891 -9.71 -5.76 -42.14
N GLU A 892 -10.56 -5.02 -42.85
CA GLU A 892 -10.52 -3.58 -42.92
C GLU A 892 -11.92 -2.95 -43.01
N ILE A 893 -12.23 -2.08 -42.06
CA ILE A 893 -13.60 -1.81 -41.59
C ILE A 893 -13.78 -0.27 -41.51
N SER A 894 -14.95 0.37 -41.44
CA SER A 894 -15.45 0.91 -42.72
C SER A 894 -16.13 2.28 -42.96
N SER A 895 -16.90 2.87 -42.05
CA SER A 895 -17.86 3.97 -42.35
C SER A 895 -17.52 5.28 -41.63
N LYS A 896 -18.45 6.09 -41.04
CA LYS A 896 -18.11 7.32 -40.23
C LYS A 896 -18.39 7.42 -38.71
N HIS A 897 -19.12 6.51 -38.06
CA HIS A 897 -19.60 6.72 -36.68
C HIS A 897 -18.58 6.44 -35.58
N ILE A 898 -17.44 5.85 -35.94
CA ILE A 898 -16.86 4.77 -35.17
C ILE A 898 -15.28 4.72 -35.11
N LYS A 899 -14.58 5.85 -35.19
CA LYS A 899 -13.12 6.07 -35.12
C LYS A 899 -12.58 7.15 -34.22
N ALA A 900 -13.13 8.32 -34.35
CA ALA A 900 -14.46 8.59 -33.88
C ALA A 900 -14.85 8.16 -32.49
N PHE A 901 -14.39 7.05 -31.75
CA PHE A 901 -14.16 6.50 -30.27
C PHE A 901 -13.04 5.45 -30.42
N CYS A 902 -12.00 5.78 -31.13
CA CYS A 902 -10.74 5.07 -30.95
C CYS A 902 -9.59 6.00 -30.72
N GLU A 903 -9.58 7.06 -31.49
CA GLU A 903 -8.54 8.04 -31.46
C GLU A 903 -8.64 8.99 -30.22
N ASN A 904 -9.25 8.55 -29.13
CA ASN A 904 -9.17 9.15 -27.79
C ASN A 904 -9.11 8.10 -26.64
N ILE A 905 -8.41 6.98 -26.86
CA ILE A 905 -8.06 6.02 -25.81
C ILE A 905 -6.53 5.99 -25.60
N ASP A 906 -6.00 6.22 -24.38
CA ASP A 906 -4.56 6.52 -24.04
C ASP A 906 -3.65 5.94 -25.06
N GLY A 907 -3.88 4.66 -25.16
CA GLY A 907 -3.47 3.85 -26.21
C GLY A 907 -3.93 2.45 -25.99
N ILE A 908 -3.49 1.58 -26.85
CA ILE A 908 -3.90 1.60 -28.26
C ILE A 908 -3.53 2.66 -29.29
N GLN A 909 -2.91 3.83 -29.02
CA GLN A 909 -2.63 5.07 -29.81
C GLN A 909 -1.12 5.26 -30.12
N PRO A 910 -0.51 6.07 -31.05
CA PRO A 910 0.94 6.06 -31.48
C PRO A 910 2.27 6.88 -31.16
N ASN A 911 2.54 7.68 -30.11
CA ASN A 911 3.92 7.90 -29.58
C ASN A 911 4.36 7.70 -28.07
N ASN A 912 3.59 7.12 -27.09
CA ASN A 912 4.06 6.75 -25.70
C ASN A 912 3.44 5.54 -24.83
N LYS A 913 2.50 4.71 -25.32
CA LYS A 913 1.59 3.59 -24.79
C LYS A 913 1.44 3.17 -23.28
N PHE A 914 0.17 3.03 -22.74
CA PHE A 914 -0.73 2.10 -21.82
C PHE A 914 -1.80 0.77 -22.30
N VAL A 915 -1.67 0.17 -21.00
CA VAL A 915 -2.33 -0.93 -20.08
C VAL A 915 -3.60 -0.67 -19.17
N PRO A 916 -4.75 -0.04 -19.47
CA PRO A 916 -5.32 0.89 -18.49
C PRO A 916 -5.71 0.35 -17.09
N HIS A 917 -6.08 1.31 -16.27
CA HIS A 917 -7.07 1.21 -15.20
C HIS A 917 -8.28 0.26 -15.46
N VAL A 918 -8.73 0.11 -16.71
CA VAL A 918 -9.82 -0.78 -17.14
C VAL A 918 -9.41 -2.24 -17.43
N ILE A 919 -8.14 -2.60 -17.27
CA ILE A 919 -7.65 -3.99 -17.12
C ILE A 919 -6.95 -4.21 -15.79
N MET A 920 -6.20 -3.23 -15.29
CA MET A 920 -5.65 -3.30 -13.93
C MET A 920 -6.71 -3.52 -12.88
N SER A 921 -7.71 -2.64 -12.82
CA SER A 921 -8.81 -2.80 -11.89
C SER A 921 -9.79 -3.89 -12.32
N ALA A 922 -9.41 -4.83 -13.21
CA ALA A 922 -10.35 -5.70 -13.89
C ALA A 922 -10.53 -7.03 -13.22
N PRO A 923 -11.68 -7.62 -13.54
CA PRO A 923 -11.94 -8.97 -13.18
C PRO A 923 -11.08 -10.03 -13.82
N LYS A 924 -11.29 -11.21 -13.28
CA LYS A 924 -10.20 -12.13 -13.07
C LYS A 924 -9.85 -12.98 -14.31
N GLU A 925 -10.83 -13.25 -15.18
CA GLU A 925 -10.61 -13.70 -16.54
C GLU A 925 -10.33 -12.51 -17.44
N ILE A 926 -10.81 -11.33 -17.16
CA ILE A 926 -10.73 -10.21 -18.12
C ILE A 926 -9.30 -9.89 -18.43
N GLN A 927 -8.48 -9.97 -17.39
CA GLN A 927 -7.04 -9.99 -17.48
C GLN A 927 -6.51 -11.22 -18.25
N ILE A 928 -6.94 -12.47 -17.98
CA ILE A 928 -6.57 -13.68 -18.77
C ILE A 928 -6.76 -13.45 -20.25
N GLU A 929 -7.91 -12.90 -20.54
CA GLU A 929 -8.61 -13.01 -21.79
C GLU A 929 -8.18 -11.84 -22.69
N PHE A 930 -7.96 -10.67 -22.08
CA PHE A 930 -7.04 -9.63 -22.53
C PHE A 930 -5.67 -10.21 -22.90
N LEU A 931 -4.97 -10.89 -21.98
CA LEU A 931 -3.66 -11.46 -22.30
C LEU A 931 -3.75 -12.47 -23.46
N ARG A 932 -4.84 -13.22 -23.55
CA ARG A 932 -5.22 -14.16 -24.63
C ARG A 932 -5.24 -13.50 -26.02
N GLY A 933 -5.20 -12.17 -26.10
CA GLY A 933 -5.10 -11.37 -27.32
C GLY A 933 -3.71 -10.81 -27.53
N VAL A 934 -3.10 -10.28 -26.45
CA VAL A 934 -1.70 -9.81 -26.46
C VAL A 934 -0.75 -10.92 -26.91
N PHE A 935 -1.06 -12.14 -26.50
CA PHE A 935 -0.31 -13.32 -26.87
C PHE A 935 -0.67 -13.90 -28.25
N GLU A 936 -1.55 -13.24 -29.02
CA GLU A 936 -1.68 -13.48 -30.47
C GLU A 936 -0.78 -12.60 -31.36
N ASP A 937 -0.17 -11.55 -30.82
CA ASP A 937 1.16 -11.16 -31.31
C ASP A 937 2.25 -12.05 -30.72
N GLY A 938 2.04 -12.47 -29.48
CA GLY A 938 2.90 -13.47 -28.83
C GLY A 938 3.20 -14.70 -29.70
N SER A 939 4.46 -15.12 -29.64
CA SER A 939 5.01 -16.25 -30.37
C SER A 939 5.08 -17.49 -29.50
N VAL A 940 4.73 -18.66 -30.08
CA VAL A 940 4.94 -19.98 -29.48
C VAL A 940 6.15 -20.63 -30.14
N CYS A 941 7.27 -20.71 -29.42
CA CYS A 941 8.51 -21.26 -29.96
C CYS A 941 8.53 -22.79 -29.88
N VAL A 942 8.77 -23.43 -31.03
CA VAL A 942 8.98 -24.88 -31.15
C VAL A 942 10.28 -25.10 -31.94
N LYS A 943 11.26 -25.73 -31.29
CA LYS A 943 12.62 -25.94 -31.81
C LYS A 943 12.96 -27.42 -31.82
N ASN A 944 13.47 -27.95 -32.93
CA ASN A 944 13.74 -29.38 -33.12
C ASN A 944 12.54 -30.27 -32.74
N ASN A 945 11.35 -29.87 -33.18
CA ASN A 945 10.03 -30.44 -32.85
C ASN A 945 9.65 -30.45 -31.34
N LYS A 946 10.35 -29.70 -30.49
CA LYS A 946 10.02 -29.54 -29.06
C LYS A 946 9.57 -28.11 -28.76
N PHE A 947 8.42 -27.95 -28.14
CA PHE A 947 8.01 -26.69 -27.49
C PHE A 947 9.11 -26.20 -26.54
N GLU A 948 9.43 -24.91 -26.61
CA GLU A 948 10.49 -24.25 -25.83
C GLU A 948 9.94 -23.19 -24.88
N HIS A 949 9.18 -22.22 -25.41
CA HIS A 949 8.65 -21.09 -24.64
C HIS A 949 7.47 -20.40 -25.35
N ILE A 950 6.74 -19.59 -24.59
CA ILE A 950 5.82 -18.57 -25.13
C ILE A 950 6.48 -17.22 -24.90
N SER A 951 6.41 -16.29 -25.86
CA SER A 951 6.91 -14.93 -25.69
C SER A 951 6.00 -13.88 -26.29
N PHE A 952 6.06 -12.65 -25.79
CA PHE A 952 5.44 -11.46 -26.36
C PHE A 952 6.48 -10.34 -26.41
N THR A 953 6.41 -9.43 -27.39
CA THR A 953 7.47 -8.43 -27.64
C THR A 953 6.88 -7.07 -27.95
N SER A 954 7.46 -6.04 -27.35
CA SER A 954 6.96 -4.67 -27.48
C SER A 954 8.05 -3.65 -27.15
N ALA A 955 8.04 -2.44 -27.71
CA ALA A 955 9.07 -1.42 -27.43
C ALA A 955 8.97 -0.73 -26.05
N CYS A 956 8.15 -1.20 -25.10
CA CYS A 956 8.04 -0.61 -23.76
C CYS A 956 8.41 -1.47 -22.59
N GLU A 957 9.12 -0.78 -21.70
CA GLU A 957 9.35 -1.13 -20.31
C GLU A 957 8.02 -1.44 -19.62
N LYS A 958 7.15 -0.44 -19.51
CA LYS A 958 6.07 -0.43 -18.55
C LYS A 958 5.01 -1.48 -18.91
N LEU A 959 4.51 -1.59 -20.16
CA LEU A 959 3.65 -2.72 -20.64
C LEU A 959 4.06 -4.08 -20.11
N VAL A 960 5.37 -4.30 -20.23
CA VAL A 960 5.97 -5.59 -20.05
C VAL A 960 6.25 -5.82 -18.57
N ASN A 961 6.20 -4.79 -17.71
CA ASN A 961 6.09 -4.88 -16.25
C ASN A 961 4.72 -5.41 -15.79
N GLN A 962 3.72 -5.46 -16.66
CA GLN A 962 2.34 -5.16 -16.26
C GLN A 962 1.31 -6.15 -16.76
N ILE A 963 1.38 -6.49 -18.04
CA ILE A 963 1.08 -7.84 -18.50
C ILE A 963 1.78 -8.85 -17.58
N GLN A 964 3.01 -8.55 -17.14
CA GLN A 964 3.72 -9.29 -16.11
C GLN A 964 3.07 -9.23 -14.71
N MET A 965 2.41 -8.15 -14.29
CA MET A 965 1.60 -8.07 -13.06
C MET A 965 0.25 -8.79 -13.15
N LEU A 966 -0.49 -8.67 -14.25
CA LEU A 966 -1.72 -9.45 -14.51
C LEU A 966 -1.41 -10.97 -14.49
N LEU A 967 -0.35 -11.37 -15.21
CA LEU A 967 0.16 -12.75 -15.20
C LEU A 967 0.59 -13.17 -13.77
N LEU A 968 1.33 -12.33 -13.04
CA LEU A 968 1.76 -12.60 -11.66
C LEU A 968 0.57 -12.81 -10.71
N ASN A 969 -0.48 -12.00 -10.85
CA ASN A 969 -1.73 -12.10 -10.10
C ASN A 969 -2.45 -13.45 -10.34
N MET A 970 -2.37 -13.97 -11.58
CA MET A 970 -2.83 -15.33 -11.94
C MET A 970 -1.86 -16.44 -11.50
N GLY A 971 -0.71 -16.09 -10.93
CA GLY A 971 0.34 -17.03 -10.58
C GLY A 971 1.20 -17.50 -11.76
N ILE A 972 1.03 -16.90 -12.94
CA ILE A 972 1.85 -17.15 -14.14
C ILE A 972 3.07 -16.23 -14.06
N ILE A 973 4.22 -16.77 -13.66
CA ILE A 973 5.42 -15.93 -13.53
C ILE A 973 6.04 -15.75 -14.92
N SER A 974 6.27 -14.51 -15.33
CA SER A 974 6.86 -14.12 -16.62
C SER A 974 8.26 -13.49 -16.46
N THR A 975 9.03 -13.43 -17.56
CA THR A 975 10.42 -12.93 -17.61
C THR A 975 10.58 -11.80 -18.62
N LYS A 976 10.69 -10.55 -18.18
CA LYS A 976 10.99 -9.37 -19.03
C LYS A 976 12.48 -9.31 -19.35
N LEU A 977 12.83 -9.19 -20.63
CA LEU A 977 14.20 -8.95 -21.12
C LEU A 977 14.23 -7.75 -22.08
N LYS A 978 15.09 -6.78 -21.82
CA LYS A 978 15.35 -5.62 -22.70
C LYS A 978 16.31 -6.03 -23.82
N ARG A 979 15.94 -5.79 -25.08
CA ARG A 979 16.77 -5.98 -26.28
C ARG A 979 16.99 -4.65 -27.00
N SER A 980 18.20 -4.40 -27.48
CA SER A 980 18.49 -3.34 -28.44
C SER A 980 18.75 -3.99 -29.80
N THR A 981 18.12 -3.48 -30.85
CA THR A 981 18.26 -3.99 -32.22
C THR A 981 18.71 -2.87 -33.13
N CYS A 982 19.82 -3.05 -33.84
CA CYS A 982 20.26 -2.09 -34.85
C CYS A 982 19.30 -2.15 -36.05
N CYS A 983 18.62 -1.06 -36.34
CA CYS A 983 17.80 -0.90 -37.53
C CYS A 983 18.69 -0.68 -38.78
N PRO A 984 18.20 -0.97 -40.00
CA PRO A 984 18.97 -0.77 -41.24
C PRO A 984 19.44 0.67 -41.50
N ASN A 985 18.84 1.66 -40.83
CA ASN A 985 19.20 3.08 -40.87
C ASN A 985 20.27 3.48 -39.83
N GLY A 986 20.87 2.52 -39.11
CA GLY A 986 21.89 2.77 -38.08
C GLY A 986 21.35 3.20 -36.70
N THR A 987 20.03 3.36 -36.54
CA THR A 987 19.43 3.68 -35.23
C THR A 987 19.22 2.42 -34.37
N ASN A 988 19.25 2.56 -33.05
CA ASN A 988 19.00 1.45 -32.12
C ASN A 988 17.55 1.46 -31.63
N ALA A 989 16.75 0.49 -32.06
CA ALA A 989 15.40 0.27 -31.54
C ALA A 989 15.47 -0.56 -30.24
N ILE A 990 14.91 0.00 -29.15
CA ILE A 990 14.77 -0.71 -27.87
C ILE A 990 13.46 -1.51 -27.89
N SER A 991 13.53 -2.76 -27.42
CA SER A 991 12.41 -3.68 -27.27
C SER A 991 12.47 -4.39 -25.93
N TYR A 992 11.32 -4.88 -25.48
CA TYR A 992 11.09 -5.54 -24.21
C TYR A 992 10.29 -6.79 -24.50
N ASN A 993 10.92 -7.92 -24.23
CA ASN A 993 10.43 -9.24 -24.60
C ASN A 993 10.04 -9.95 -23.31
N LEU A 994 8.77 -10.29 -23.19
CA LEU A 994 8.24 -11.08 -22.09
C LEU A 994 8.29 -12.56 -22.45
N PHE A 995 8.82 -13.41 -21.57
CA PHE A 995 8.92 -14.85 -21.81
C PHE A 995 8.28 -15.68 -20.68
N LEU A 996 7.58 -16.75 -21.08
CA LEU A 996 7.03 -17.79 -20.21
C LEU A 996 7.76 -19.11 -20.50
N TYR A 997 8.07 -19.87 -19.44
CA TYR A 997 8.85 -21.11 -19.53
C TYR A 997 8.27 -22.23 -18.63
N GLY A 998 8.52 -23.49 -19.01
CA GLY A 998 8.28 -24.65 -18.15
C GLY A 998 6.84 -24.75 -17.66
N THR A 999 6.63 -24.79 -16.34
CA THR A 999 5.29 -24.89 -15.74
C THR A 999 4.47 -23.60 -15.82
N ASP A 1000 5.08 -22.44 -16.06
CA ASP A 1000 4.33 -21.21 -16.28
C ASP A 1000 3.64 -21.22 -17.66
N CYS A 1001 4.19 -21.95 -18.63
CA CYS A 1001 3.50 -22.24 -19.90
C CYS A 1001 2.27 -23.15 -19.72
N ASP A 1002 2.33 -24.17 -18.84
CA ASP A 1002 1.16 -25.04 -18.58
C ASP A 1002 0.01 -24.25 -17.94
N LYS A 1003 0.32 -23.39 -16.97
CA LYS A 1003 -0.65 -22.44 -16.42
C LYS A 1003 -1.20 -21.54 -17.52
N PHE A 1004 -0.33 -20.95 -18.33
CA PHE A 1004 -0.75 -20.08 -19.44
C PHE A 1004 -1.68 -20.83 -20.39
N ILE A 1005 -1.33 -22.00 -20.92
CA ILE A 1005 -2.15 -22.74 -21.91
C ILE A 1005 -3.52 -23.14 -21.36
N LYS A 1006 -3.62 -23.50 -20.07
CA LYS A 1006 -4.89 -23.89 -19.42
C LYS A 1006 -5.76 -22.71 -18.99
N THR A 1007 -5.14 -21.56 -18.75
CA THR A 1007 -5.78 -20.40 -18.12
C THR A 1007 -6.04 -19.34 -19.18
N ILE A 1008 -4.98 -18.98 -19.90
CA ILE A 1008 -4.89 -18.19 -21.12
C ILE A 1008 -4.76 -19.20 -22.29
N GLY A 1009 -3.72 -19.17 -23.14
CA GLY A 1009 -3.56 -20.06 -24.30
C GLY A 1009 -3.66 -19.31 -25.62
N PHE A 1010 -4.17 -19.95 -26.67
CA PHE A 1010 -4.18 -19.40 -28.04
C PHE A 1010 -5.47 -19.68 -28.81
N ILE A 1011 -5.64 -18.87 -29.86
CA ILE A 1011 -6.77 -18.80 -30.79
C ILE A 1011 -6.35 -19.30 -32.16
N SER A 1012 -5.13 -18.91 -32.57
CA SER A 1012 -4.50 -19.44 -33.77
C SER A 1012 -4.48 -20.95 -33.60
N ASN A 1013 -5.23 -21.66 -34.45
CA ASN A 1013 -5.22 -23.12 -34.48
C ASN A 1013 -3.78 -23.64 -34.62
N GLU A 1014 -2.88 -22.86 -35.24
CA GLU A 1014 -1.46 -23.17 -35.33
C GLU A 1014 -0.73 -22.98 -33.99
N LYS A 1015 -0.96 -21.88 -33.26
CA LYS A 1015 -0.35 -21.68 -31.93
C LYS A 1015 -0.92 -22.62 -30.88
N GLU A 1016 -2.21 -22.93 -30.93
CA GLU A 1016 -2.82 -23.96 -30.09
C GLU A 1016 -2.17 -25.32 -30.36
N LYS A 1017 -2.06 -25.75 -31.63
CA LYS A 1017 -1.32 -26.96 -32.04
C LYS A 1017 0.16 -26.94 -31.65
N LYS A 1018 0.86 -25.81 -31.78
CA LYS A 1018 2.25 -25.64 -31.28
C LYS A 1018 2.31 -25.77 -29.76
N SER A 1019 1.29 -25.30 -29.04
CA SER A 1019 1.21 -25.40 -27.58
C SER A 1019 0.89 -26.83 -27.11
N TYR A 1020 0.09 -27.61 -27.84
CA TYR A 1020 -0.14 -29.03 -27.53
C TYR A 1020 1.16 -29.87 -27.57
N LYS A 1021 2.18 -29.45 -28.33
CA LYS A 1021 3.54 -30.03 -28.30
C LYS A 1021 4.29 -29.85 -26.97
N TYR A 1022 3.71 -29.13 -26.00
CA TYR A 1022 4.12 -29.16 -24.59
C TYR A 1022 3.72 -30.47 -23.90
N TYR A 1023 2.53 -30.99 -24.21
CA TYR A 1023 1.98 -32.21 -23.60
C TYR A 1023 2.53 -33.50 -24.23
N GLU A 1024 2.95 -33.44 -25.50
CA GLU A 1024 3.64 -34.52 -26.21
C GLU A 1024 5.03 -34.86 -25.61
N GLN A 1025 5.59 -34.00 -24.74
CA GLN A 1025 6.93 -34.19 -24.18
C GLN A 1025 6.97 -35.13 -22.97
N THR A 1026 7.58 -36.30 -23.18
CA THR A 1026 8.01 -37.19 -22.08
C THR A 1026 9.10 -36.52 -21.23
N GLY A 1027 8.91 -36.47 -19.91
CA GLY A 1027 9.88 -35.87 -18.99
C GLY A 1027 9.76 -34.35 -18.85
N LYS A 1028 8.55 -33.86 -18.57
CA LYS A 1028 8.19 -32.44 -18.38
C LYS A 1028 9.25 -31.67 -17.57
N THR A 1029 9.70 -30.54 -18.11
CA THR A 1029 10.61 -29.59 -17.44
C THR A 1029 9.88 -28.80 -16.35
N SER A 1030 9.63 -29.48 -15.22
CA SER A 1030 9.31 -28.84 -13.95
C SER A 1030 10.32 -27.73 -13.67
N SER A 1031 9.88 -26.58 -13.14
CA SER A 1031 10.74 -25.41 -12.95
C SER A 1031 12.03 -25.76 -12.19
N ASN A 1032 13.16 -25.75 -12.92
CA ASN A 1032 14.49 -26.03 -12.35
C ASN A 1032 15.01 -24.89 -11.47
N TYR A 1033 14.29 -23.76 -11.43
CA TYR A 1033 14.46 -22.73 -10.40
C TYR A 1033 14.40 -23.37 -9.02
N ALA A 1034 15.41 -23.09 -8.21
CA ALA A 1034 15.55 -23.60 -6.87
C ALA A 1034 15.37 -22.48 -5.85
N ILE A 1035 14.54 -22.75 -4.85
CA ILE A 1035 14.46 -21.94 -3.64
C ILE A 1035 15.77 -22.22 -2.88
N PRO A 1036 16.60 -21.19 -2.61
CA PRO A 1036 17.81 -21.36 -1.84
C PRO A 1036 17.48 -21.55 -0.35
N TYR A 1037 18.45 -22.04 0.42
CA TYR A 1037 18.47 -22.08 1.90
C TYR A 1037 17.42 -22.95 2.63
N ILE A 1038 16.20 -23.13 2.11
CA ILE A 1038 15.11 -23.91 2.73
C ILE A 1038 15.41 -25.39 3.02
N LYS A 1039 16.55 -25.91 2.55
CA LYS A 1039 17.01 -27.27 2.87
C LYS A 1039 17.17 -27.47 4.38
N ASN A 1040 17.59 -26.44 5.11
CA ASN A 1040 17.74 -26.50 6.57
C ASN A 1040 16.41 -26.76 7.27
N ILE A 1041 15.34 -26.11 6.81
CA ILE A 1041 13.96 -26.28 7.31
C ILE A 1041 13.47 -27.69 7.02
N ILE A 1042 13.72 -28.22 5.82
CA ILE A 1042 13.42 -29.61 5.47
C ILE A 1042 14.19 -30.59 6.38
N GLU A 1043 15.51 -30.41 6.54
CA GLU A 1043 16.32 -31.30 7.39
C GLU A 1043 15.94 -31.24 8.88
N LYS A 1044 15.44 -30.08 9.36
CA LYS A 1044 14.81 -29.92 10.68
C LYS A 1044 13.53 -30.75 10.80
N ILE A 1045 12.54 -30.56 9.91
CA ILE A 1045 11.28 -31.35 9.91
C ILE A 1045 11.56 -32.86 9.88
N VAL A 1046 12.55 -33.28 9.08
CA VAL A 1046 12.99 -34.68 8.96
C VAL A 1046 13.56 -35.23 10.26
N LYS A 1047 14.26 -34.40 11.04
CA LYS A 1047 14.77 -34.77 12.37
C LYS A 1047 13.63 -34.81 13.40
N ASP A 1048 12.83 -33.75 13.47
CA ASP A 1048 11.81 -33.54 14.49
C ASP A 1048 10.71 -34.62 14.45
N TYR A 1049 10.37 -35.10 13.24
CA TYR A 1049 9.41 -36.19 13.02
C TYR A 1049 10.07 -37.58 12.82
N ASN A 1050 11.38 -37.72 13.10
CA ASN A 1050 12.16 -38.96 12.93
C ASN A 1050 11.97 -39.64 11.56
N ILE A 1051 11.83 -38.85 10.49
CA ILE A 1051 11.45 -39.35 9.16
C ILE A 1051 12.61 -40.18 8.56
N PRO A 1052 12.41 -41.47 8.24
CA PRO A 1052 13.46 -42.30 7.65
C PRO A 1052 13.95 -41.71 6.32
N ARG A 1053 15.26 -41.40 6.21
CA ARG A 1053 15.84 -40.68 5.06
C ARG A 1053 15.68 -41.40 3.72
N ASN A 1054 15.37 -42.70 3.73
CA ASN A 1054 15.07 -43.52 2.56
C ASN A 1054 13.61 -43.39 2.06
N LYS A 1055 12.67 -42.92 2.89
CA LYS A 1055 11.28 -42.60 2.48
C LYS A 1055 11.19 -41.27 1.71
N ILE A 1056 12.18 -40.40 1.86
CA ILE A 1056 12.23 -39.08 1.22
C ILE A 1056 13.00 -39.19 -0.10
N SER A 1057 12.56 -38.47 -1.14
CA SER A 1057 13.23 -38.51 -2.44
C SER A 1057 14.73 -38.20 -2.34
N TYR A 1058 15.56 -39.09 -2.89
CA TYR A 1058 17.02 -38.92 -2.97
C TYR A 1058 17.45 -37.59 -3.63
N LYS A 1059 16.59 -37.01 -4.48
CA LYS A 1059 16.81 -35.68 -5.10
C LYS A 1059 16.72 -34.51 -4.11
N ILE A 1060 16.14 -34.72 -2.92
CA ILE A 1060 16.08 -33.77 -1.79
C ILE A 1060 17.27 -34.04 -0.85
N MET A 1061 17.46 -35.31 -0.46
CA MET A 1061 18.43 -35.72 0.57
C MET A 1061 19.91 -35.78 0.11
N ARG A 1062 20.20 -35.45 -1.16
CA ARG A 1062 21.57 -35.43 -1.70
C ARG A 1062 22.45 -34.39 -0.99
N LYS A 1063 23.60 -34.80 -0.45
CA LYS A 1063 24.50 -33.90 0.33
C LYS A 1063 25.05 -32.73 -0.48
N ASP A 1064 25.31 -32.94 -1.77
CA ASP A 1064 25.88 -31.96 -2.70
C ASP A 1064 24.87 -30.90 -3.18
N ARG A 1065 23.57 -31.19 -3.15
CA ARG A 1065 22.51 -30.28 -3.59
C ARG A 1065 22.21 -29.26 -2.49
N ARG A 1066 22.61 -28.00 -2.69
CA ARG A 1066 22.39 -26.89 -1.73
C ARG A 1066 20.97 -26.32 -1.77
N ASN A 1067 20.41 -26.11 -2.96
CA ASN A 1067 19.12 -25.47 -3.17
C ASN A 1067 18.05 -26.47 -3.63
N ILE A 1068 16.79 -26.24 -3.25
CA ILE A 1068 15.67 -27.17 -3.50
C ILE A 1068 14.80 -26.61 -4.64
N SER A 1069 14.70 -27.35 -5.74
CA SER A 1069 13.77 -27.00 -6.85
C SER A 1069 12.33 -26.99 -6.37
N TYR A 1070 11.48 -26.08 -6.87
CA TYR A 1070 10.02 -26.10 -6.59
C TYR A 1070 9.42 -27.50 -6.87
N ALA A 1071 9.93 -28.19 -7.90
CA ALA A 1071 9.59 -29.58 -8.21
C ALA A 1071 9.90 -30.58 -7.08
N SER A 1072 11.02 -30.40 -6.38
CA SER A 1072 11.43 -31.25 -5.25
C SER A 1072 10.74 -30.84 -3.95
N LEU A 1073 10.44 -29.56 -3.76
CA LEU A 1073 9.63 -29.08 -2.63
C LEU A 1073 8.20 -29.62 -2.72
N LYS A 1074 7.57 -29.62 -3.92
CA LYS A 1074 6.24 -30.22 -4.10
C LYS A 1074 6.18 -31.68 -3.63
N LEU A 1075 7.20 -32.48 -3.98
CA LEU A 1075 7.29 -33.88 -3.55
C LEU A 1075 7.47 -34.02 -2.03
N PHE A 1076 8.13 -33.05 -1.37
CA PHE A 1076 8.25 -33.03 0.09
C PHE A 1076 6.92 -32.64 0.78
N LEU A 1077 6.25 -31.60 0.30
CA LEU A 1077 4.94 -31.17 0.82
C LEU A 1077 3.88 -32.26 0.63
N GLN A 1078 3.86 -32.93 -0.53
CA GLN A 1078 3.03 -34.10 -0.78
C GLN A 1078 3.32 -35.22 0.23
N PHE A 1079 4.59 -35.57 0.44
CA PHE A 1079 4.98 -36.58 1.44
C PHE A 1079 4.53 -36.20 2.86
N CYS A 1080 4.70 -34.93 3.27
CA CYS A 1080 4.25 -34.46 4.58
C CYS A 1080 2.74 -34.62 4.74
N ASN A 1081 1.95 -34.24 3.73
CA ASN A 1081 0.49 -34.40 3.76
C ASN A 1081 0.06 -35.87 3.78
N GLU A 1082 0.68 -36.73 2.95
CA GLU A 1082 0.43 -38.19 2.94
C GLU A 1082 0.80 -38.90 4.27
N ASN A 1083 1.60 -38.26 5.13
CA ASN A 1083 2.03 -38.78 6.43
C ASN A 1083 1.48 -37.95 7.61
N ASN A 1084 0.51 -37.05 7.39
CA ASN A 1084 -0.11 -36.16 8.41
C ASN A 1084 0.89 -35.28 9.20
N ILE A 1085 1.97 -34.84 8.56
CA ILE A 1085 3.04 -34.04 9.17
C ILE A 1085 2.69 -32.55 9.07
N TYR A 1086 2.13 -31.99 10.16
CA TYR A 1086 1.63 -30.61 10.20
C TYR A 1086 2.31 -29.80 11.31
N ASN A 1087 3.17 -28.85 10.95
CA ASN A 1087 3.69 -27.81 11.84
C ASN A 1087 3.83 -26.47 11.10
N ASN A 1088 4.29 -25.43 11.81
CA ASN A 1088 4.47 -24.10 11.25
C ASN A 1088 5.51 -24.07 10.12
N ASP A 1089 6.60 -24.84 10.23
CA ASP A 1089 7.62 -24.98 9.19
C ASP A 1089 7.04 -25.56 7.88
N VAL A 1090 6.17 -26.58 7.96
CA VAL A 1090 5.48 -27.15 6.79
C VAL A 1090 4.50 -26.14 6.18
N LYS A 1091 3.70 -25.44 7.01
CA LYS A 1091 2.82 -24.36 6.54
C LYS A 1091 3.59 -23.23 5.84
N TYR A 1092 4.75 -22.87 6.37
CA TYR A 1092 5.63 -21.86 5.79
C TYR A 1092 6.24 -22.32 4.45
N LEU A 1093 6.70 -23.57 4.35
CA LEU A 1093 7.17 -24.17 3.10
C LEU A 1093 6.05 -24.26 2.03
N ASP A 1094 4.81 -24.49 2.45
CA ASP A 1094 3.64 -24.51 1.56
C ASP A 1094 3.31 -23.10 1.02
N TYR A 1095 3.26 -22.10 1.90
CA TYR A 1095 3.12 -20.68 1.51
C TYR A 1095 4.23 -20.25 0.54
N LEU A 1096 5.48 -20.63 0.79
CA LEU A 1096 6.58 -20.39 -0.15
C LEU A 1096 6.28 -20.98 -1.54
N TYR A 1097 5.87 -22.25 -1.59
CA TYR A 1097 5.58 -22.95 -2.83
C TYR A 1097 4.39 -22.34 -3.59
N HIS A 1098 3.29 -22.06 -2.90
CA HIS A 1098 2.02 -21.59 -3.50
C HIS A 1098 1.99 -20.08 -3.78
N ASN A 1099 2.40 -19.23 -2.83
CA ASN A 1099 2.17 -17.78 -2.88
C ASN A 1099 3.43 -16.96 -3.24
N THR A 1100 4.63 -17.55 -3.20
CA THR A 1100 5.87 -16.78 -3.48
C THR A 1100 6.60 -17.23 -4.74
N SER A 1101 7.29 -16.29 -5.37
CA SER A 1101 8.24 -16.49 -6.45
C SER A 1101 9.55 -15.86 -6.01
N ILE A 1102 10.31 -16.61 -5.22
CA ILE A 1102 11.66 -16.23 -4.78
C ILE A 1102 12.56 -16.00 -6.01
N GLN A 1103 13.08 -14.78 -6.19
CA GLN A 1103 13.83 -14.36 -7.37
C GLN A 1103 15.12 -13.65 -7.01
N LYS A 1104 16.25 -14.10 -7.58
CA LYS A 1104 17.53 -13.39 -7.44
C LYS A 1104 17.40 -11.96 -7.99
N VAL A 1105 18.03 -10.99 -7.34
CA VAL A 1105 18.13 -9.60 -7.81
C VAL A 1105 19.07 -9.51 -9.01
N LYS A 1106 18.79 -8.58 -9.94
CA LYS A 1106 19.45 -8.49 -11.25
C LYS A 1106 20.19 -7.17 -11.44
N ASP A 1107 19.47 -6.06 -11.33
CA ASP A 1107 20.00 -4.72 -11.49
C ASP A 1107 19.36 -3.82 -10.44
N ILE A 1108 20.09 -2.84 -9.94
CA ILE A 1108 19.62 -1.88 -8.95
C ILE A 1108 20.28 -0.53 -9.28
N HIS A 1109 19.52 0.57 -9.27
CA HIS A 1109 20.00 1.88 -9.73
C HIS A 1109 19.29 3.08 -9.10
N THR A 1110 20.06 4.16 -8.91
CA THR A 1110 19.65 5.42 -8.27
C THR A 1110 18.64 6.21 -9.09
N THR A 1111 17.63 6.78 -8.43
CA THR A 1111 16.74 7.80 -9.01
C THR A 1111 16.32 8.84 -7.95
N ILE A 1112 15.63 9.89 -8.40
CA ILE A 1112 14.93 10.85 -7.56
C ILE A 1112 13.48 10.86 -8.05
N ALA A 1113 12.52 10.72 -7.14
CA ALA A 1113 11.11 10.52 -7.49
C ALA A 1113 10.17 11.14 -6.45
N GLN A 1114 8.91 11.36 -6.82
CA GLN A 1114 7.85 11.77 -5.92
C GLN A 1114 7.41 10.57 -5.06
N THR A 1115 7.38 10.74 -3.73
CA THR A 1115 7.21 9.64 -2.78
C THR A 1115 6.06 9.81 -1.80
N TYR A 1116 5.38 8.68 -1.55
CA TYR A 1116 4.22 8.48 -0.72
C TYR A 1116 4.40 7.26 0.19
N CYS A 1117 3.55 7.08 1.20
CA CYS A 1117 3.52 5.91 2.07
C CYS A 1117 2.09 5.65 2.54
N ILE A 1118 1.75 4.39 2.85
CA ILE A 1118 0.49 4.02 3.47
C ILE A 1118 0.66 3.23 4.77
N GLU A 1119 -0.21 3.52 5.73
CA GLU A 1119 -0.26 2.83 7.02
C GLU A 1119 -1.14 1.57 6.90
N MET A 1120 -0.51 0.40 6.78
CA MET A 1120 -1.15 -0.92 6.96
C MET A 1120 -1.12 -1.30 8.47
N PRO A 1121 -2.21 -1.20 9.24
CA PRO A 1121 -2.12 -1.17 10.71
C PRO A 1121 -2.07 -2.53 11.41
N LYS A 1122 -2.38 -3.66 10.75
CA LYS A 1122 -2.31 -4.99 11.39
C LYS A 1122 -1.09 -5.79 10.98
N THR A 1123 -0.82 -5.94 9.68
CA THR A 1123 0.38 -6.69 9.24
C THR A 1123 1.62 -5.83 9.09
N HIS A 1124 1.47 -4.50 9.05
CA HIS A 1124 2.56 -3.56 8.81
C HIS A 1124 3.27 -3.75 7.44
N GLN A 1125 2.66 -4.46 6.49
CA GLN A 1125 3.20 -4.68 5.14
C GLN A 1125 2.15 -4.68 4.01
N PHE A 1126 2.59 -4.46 2.77
CA PHE A 1126 1.79 -4.53 1.54
C PHE A 1126 2.58 -4.98 0.31
N VAL A 1127 1.87 -5.39 -0.74
CA VAL A 1127 2.47 -5.79 -2.02
C VAL A 1127 2.58 -4.60 -2.97
N GLN A 1128 3.80 -4.40 -3.50
CA GLN A 1128 4.28 -3.21 -4.20
C GLN A 1128 5.05 -3.64 -5.46
N ASN A 1129 4.51 -3.41 -6.65
CA ASN A 1129 5.03 -3.97 -7.93
C ASN A 1129 5.30 -5.49 -7.86
N GLY A 1130 4.52 -6.21 -7.06
CA GLY A 1130 4.65 -7.64 -6.80
C GLY A 1130 5.61 -8.01 -5.66
N PHE A 1131 6.45 -7.10 -5.16
CA PHE A 1131 7.30 -7.33 -3.99
C PHE A 1131 6.46 -7.17 -2.70
N SER A 1132 6.63 -8.01 -1.69
CA SER A 1132 6.02 -7.78 -0.36
C SER A 1132 6.89 -6.86 0.50
N ALA A 1133 6.35 -5.88 1.23
CA ALA A 1133 7.11 -4.70 1.68
C ALA A 1133 6.46 -3.92 2.87
N TRP A 1134 7.19 -3.14 3.70
CA TRP A 1134 6.82 -2.76 5.10
C TRP A 1134 6.47 -1.28 5.42
N ASN A 1135 6.02 -0.99 6.65
CA ASN A 1135 5.69 0.35 7.17
C ASN A 1135 6.48 0.82 8.45
N CYS A 1136 6.10 1.96 9.05
CA CYS A 1136 7.00 3.10 9.23
C CYS A 1136 6.92 3.94 10.56
N GLN A 1137 7.57 3.57 11.70
CA GLN A 1137 7.95 4.52 12.80
C GLN A 1137 8.87 3.97 13.96
N GLY A 1138 9.64 4.85 14.64
CA GLY A 1138 10.02 4.74 16.09
C GLY A 1138 11.47 4.38 16.57
N SER A 1139 12.23 5.29 17.24
CA SER A 1139 13.48 4.95 18.02
C SER A 1139 13.91 5.98 19.11
N GLY A 1140 14.96 5.72 19.90
CA GLY A 1140 15.43 6.53 21.06
C GLY A 1140 16.82 6.14 21.64
N PHE A 1141 17.53 7.05 22.37
CA PHE A 1141 19.01 7.14 22.43
C PHE A 1141 19.62 7.55 23.79
N ARG A 1142 20.91 7.29 24.02
CA ARG A 1142 21.65 7.78 25.20
C ARG A 1142 21.78 9.31 25.24
N THR A 1143 22.17 9.92 24.12
CA THR A 1143 22.50 11.34 24.03
C THR A 1143 21.74 12.02 22.89
N VAL A 1144 20.87 12.98 23.23
CA VAL A 1144 19.97 13.66 22.27
C VAL A 1144 20.37 15.11 21.99
N ILE A 1145 20.61 15.31 20.71
CA ILE A 1145 20.71 16.50 19.84
C ILE A 1145 19.39 17.23 19.54
N GLY A 1146 18.78 17.98 20.45
CA GLY A 1146 17.49 18.63 20.15
C GLY A 1146 17.68 19.91 19.31
N ILE A 1147 16.97 20.06 18.18
CA ILE A 1147 16.96 21.33 17.43
C ILE A 1147 15.53 21.84 17.15
N ILE A 1148 15.23 23.06 17.64
CA ILE A 1148 13.91 23.71 17.47
C ILE A 1148 14.05 25.19 17.05
N ASP A 1149 13.31 25.59 16.01
CA ASP A 1149 13.30 26.95 15.48
C ASP A 1149 11.90 27.35 14.97
N LYS A 1150 11.70 28.64 14.65
CA LYS A 1150 10.40 29.20 14.24
C LYS A 1150 9.83 28.59 12.94
N GLN A 1151 10.60 27.89 12.10
CA GLN A 1151 10.05 27.17 10.94
C GLN A 1151 9.20 25.95 11.34
N HIS A 1152 9.27 25.53 12.60
CA HIS A 1152 8.46 24.44 13.15
C HIS A 1152 7.16 24.91 13.83
N TYR A 1153 6.77 26.18 13.67
CA TYR A 1153 5.69 26.88 14.41
C TYR A 1153 4.42 26.07 14.77
N THR A 1154 3.91 25.24 13.86
CA THR A 1154 2.70 24.41 14.05
C THR A 1154 2.92 23.12 14.85
N LEU A 1155 4.17 22.75 15.14
CA LEU A 1155 4.59 21.54 15.87
C LEU A 1155 5.25 21.88 17.23
N LEU A 1156 5.37 23.16 17.58
CA LEU A 1156 6.06 23.61 18.80
C LEU A 1156 5.13 23.64 20.02
N ASP A 1157 4.98 22.48 20.67
CA ASP A 1157 4.26 22.34 21.95
C ASP A 1157 5.12 21.68 23.04
N ASN A 1158 4.60 21.62 24.27
CA ASN A 1158 5.28 21.02 25.40
C ASN A 1158 5.36 19.49 25.29
N CYS A 1159 4.37 18.82 24.70
CA CYS A 1159 4.33 17.37 24.52
C CYS A 1159 5.39 16.87 23.52
N MET A 1160 5.59 17.55 22.39
CA MET A 1160 6.68 17.29 21.44
C MET A 1160 8.03 17.55 22.10
N LEU A 1161 8.18 18.65 22.84
CA LEU A 1161 9.45 18.96 23.51
C LEU A 1161 9.77 17.96 24.62
N TYR A 1162 8.78 17.60 25.45
CA TYR A 1162 8.89 16.55 26.47
C TYR A 1162 9.28 15.21 25.85
N THR A 1163 8.65 14.82 24.74
CA THR A 1163 8.97 13.60 23.99
C THR A 1163 10.38 13.65 23.36
N LEU A 1164 10.87 14.82 22.97
CA LEU A 1164 12.25 15.00 22.48
C LEU A 1164 13.25 14.79 23.62
N LEU A 1165 13.04 15.44 24.77
CA LEU A 1165 13.95 15.36 25.92
C LEU A 1165 13.98 13.94 26.52
N THR A 1166 12.82 13.30 26.67
CA THR A 1166 12.69 11.93 27.20
C THR A 1166 13.16 10.83 26.24
N ARG A 1167 13.57 11.16 25.00
CA ARG A 1167 14.31 10.23 24.13
C ARG A 1167 15.78 10.09 24.52
N ALA A 1168 16.32 10.88 25.45
CA ALA A 1168 17.65 10.74 26.01
C ALA A 1168 17.70 9.82 27.24
N LYS A 1169 18.72 8.95 27.35
CA LYS A 1169 18.97 8.14 28.57
C LYS A 1169 19.93 8.82 29.55
N THR A 1170 20.97 9.53 29.10
CA THR A 1170 22.02 10.08 29.97
C THR A 1170 22.47 11.50 29.66
N ARG A 1171 22.15 12.06 28.48
CA ARG A 1171 22.52 13.44 28.13
C ARG A 1171 21.53 14.04 27.15
N CYS A 1172 21.11 15.28 27.35
CA CYS A 1172 20.29 15.97 26.36
C CYS A 1172 20.77 17.42 26.19
N LEU A 1173 20.88 17.86 24.95
CA LEU A 1173 21.32 19.20 24.59
C LEU A 1173 20.27 19.83 23.69
N LEU A 1174 19.48 20.75 24.24
CA LEU A 1174 18.45 21.46 23.49
C LEU A 1174 19.01 22.76 22.89
N LEU A 1175 18.95 22.84 21.57
CA LEU A 1175 19.44 23.94 20.76
C LEU A 1175 18.22 24.64 20.16
N ALA A 1176 18.00 25.90 20.54
CA ALA A 1176 16.72 26.55 20.30
C ALA A 1176 16.84 28.03 19.93
N GLU A 1177 15.95 28.50 19.06
CA GLU A 1177 15.60 29.92 19.04
C GLU A 1177 14.81 30.24 20.33
N PRO A 1178 15.13 31.29 21.09
CA PRO A 1178 14.46 31.62 22.36
C PRO A 1178 12.93 31.63 22.25
N GLN A 1179 12.40 32.18 21.16
CA GLN A 1179 10.96 32.27 20.89
C GLN A 1179 10.33 30.91 20.55
N ALA A 1180 11.08 29.96 19.97
CA ALA A 1180 10.58 28.62 19.67
C ALA A 1180 10.45 27.79 20.96
N PHE A 1181 11.43 27.87 21.86
CA PHE A 1181 11.39 27.24 23.18
C PHE A 1181 10.27 27.80 24.07
N MET A 1182 10.16 29.13 24.15
CA MET A 1182 9.08 29.77 24.91
C MET A 1182 7.69 29.46 24.32
N ARG A 1183 7.59 29.19 23.01
CA ARG A 1183 6.35 28.70 22.40
C ARG A 1183 6.03 27.27 22.84
N CYS A 1184 7.00 26.35 22.84
CA CYS A 1184 6.80 25.00 23.36
C CYS A 1184 6.26 25.01 24.80
N ILE A 1185 6.90 25.76 25.71
CA ILE A 1185 6.47 25.83 27.12
C ILE A 1185 5.04 26.37 27.26
N ARG A 1186 4.65 27.35 26.44
CA ARG A 1186 3.35 28.03 26.51
C ARG A 1186 2.22 27.34 25.72
N THR A 1187 2.51 26.25 25.01
CA THR A 1187 1.53 25.59 24.13
C THR A 1187 1.41 24.13 24.53
N ASN A 1188 0.20 23.68 24.87
CA ASN A 1188 -0.10 22.28 25.17
C ASN A 1188 -1.35 21.86 24.39
N HIS A 1189 -1.18 20.95 23.42
CA HIS A 1189 -2.27 20.46 22.57
C HIS A 1189 -3.01 19.26 23.17
N ASN A 1190 -2.47 18.63 24.21
CA ASN A 1190 -3.14 17.52 24.91
C ASN A 1190 -4.27 18.07 25.80
N THR A 1191 -4.01 19.13 26.57
CA THR A 1191 -5.01 19.82 27.41
C THR A 1191 -6.11 20.56 26.64
N SER A 1192 -6.04 20.63 25.31
CA SER A 1192 -7.11 21.23 24.48
C SER A 1192 -8.12 20.21 23.94
N ARG A 1193 -7.95 18.90 24.18
CA ARG A 1193 -8.93 17.90 23.76
C ARG A 1193 -10.23 18.03 24.55
N GLN A 1194 -11.34 17.96 23.83
CA GLN A 1194 -12.70 18.07 24.38
C GLN A 1194 -13.36 16.69 24.32
N THR A 1195 -13.36 15.96 25.44
CA THR A 1195 -13.92 14.60 25.55
C THR A 1195 -15.10 14.55 26.52
N TRP A 1196 -16.08 13.70 26.27
CA TRP A 1196 -17.24 13.54 27.18
C TRP A 1196 -16.83 12.85 28.48
N MET A 1197 -15.88 11.92 28.41
CA MET A 1197 -15.30 11.21 29.56
C MET A 1197 -14.72 12.15 30.63
N SER A 1198 -14.24 13.33 30.23
CA SER A 1198 -13.70 14.36 31.14
C SER A 1198 -14.76 15.10 31.96
N LEU A 1199 -16.05 15.06 31.58
CA LEU A 1199 -17.11 15.85 32.24
C LEU A 1199 -17.67 15.08 33.47
N PRO A 1200 -17.70 15.67 34.69
CA PRO A 1200 -18.01 14.94 35.92
C PRO A 1200 -19.37 14.25 35.98
N ASP A 1201 -20.43 14.94 35.59
CA ASP A 1201 -21.82 14.48 35.84
C ASP A 1201 -22.48 13.82 34.62
N SER A 1202 -22.04 14.15 33.42
CA SER A 1202 -22.66 13.75 32.15
C SER A 1202 -22.94 12.24 31.98
N ILE A 1203 -22.12 11.35 32.56
CA ILE A 1203 -22.21 9.88 32.34
C ILE A 1203 -23.17 9.19 33.33
N LYS A 1204 -23.75 9.91 34.30
CA LYS A 1204 -24.51 9.31 35.41
C LYS A 1204 -25.96 8.90 35.09
N GLU A 1205 -26.57 9.39 34.01
CA GLU A 1205 -28.04 9.33 33.84
C GLU A 1205 -28.64 8.00 33.35
N ASN A 1206 -27.84 7.05 32.85
CA ASN A 1206 -28.35 5.75 32.35
C ASN A 1206 -28.20 4.61 33.39
N GLN A 1207 -28.84 4.76 34.55
CA GLN A 1207 -29.08 3.67 35.51
C GLN A 1207 -30.59 3.41 35.66
N VAL A 1208 -31.18 2.70 34.68
CA VAL A 1208 -32.53 2.09 34.71
C VAL A 1208 -32.49 0.74 34.02
#